data_AF-A0A1Z7YY88-F1
#
_entry.id   AF-A0A1Z7YY88-F1
#
_cell.length_a   1.000
_cell.length_b   1.000
_cell.length_c   1.000
_cell.angle_alpha   90.00
_cell.angle_beta   90.00
_cell.angle_gamma   90.00
#
_symmetry.space_group_name_H-M   'P 1'
#
loop_
_entity.id
_entity.type
_entity.pdbx_description
1 polymer ?
#
loop_
_entity_poly.entity_id
_entity_poly.type
_entity_poly.pdbx_seq_one_letter_code
_entity_poly.pdbx_strand_id
1 'polypeptide(L)'
;MKISFIKMLTFLLLVSFSTYSQKSKTTEILGKTFSVSFNQATDAFMICEHTSDSEKECKEKVIKEEGEFAFLEALRNTLDENVATYSFKMFNKSKKLSELESMDYNEAKIELDSTILNTEGSEKTIKFSDEPDEFPEFKIKKSTNAYELSNKDVLSTPVSIPDSLVSNLDGLKTKVKEELNKIKVKIAKYYAKEIGGKFTNLLQELYTESISKDETYSLLTTQKLKSSADEDSTFTYNFLLLLNDKLHLKVYRTTEKPSNAKRYGEFDKSISESEFVGGMISQHKMFKDNELNKATLGKIYHMIKTKNETKIATDTKKRFEDDLASEIDKQMNAKTTYSGQMVLNKKVPLYLQRIKYTIKKTKIENKEDKESEDVKYKIDSSIVYEKNWRLRNTYTPKRTGKFIRIDTVELEVDSVNVHFFNNRADNITIIGRLSTDEDDKTRVLINRMYSLPLRELNNRSQTNSFTDEDGNEYNYYYDDVLDFLPYNKYNYAVKNGEIKVVADDSVKVKERKIGDYFTGIFFSDFLGLNTNSSNSLIVAEGRIRIPFNLRNIRRNTWFDNVTAYASLNLFSGFENSSRKVTLEDSSDADETSDTNAELFTTDNFNLLSNNNIDAGILITPYTFEWKGASTFIHLRYGLRFLRTGVEYNLRTQDSATAPVNTELKGFQVFSIGQEAEINFEIRPQSSVGADLSIGLNWFRANGTNKNDVDFSTTNNSPNLKVMANIYSLTNSDESNAGVYFRIGGHYNLGSYKVFPQMMVGYATNLSSFVNKVKNEKN
;
A
#
# COMPACT_ATOMS: atom_id res chain seq x y z
N MET A 1 9.63 2.64 -25.69
CA MET A 1 8.77 3.58 -24.95
C MET A 1 7.90 2.77 -23.99
N LYS A 2 8.27 2.70 -22.71
CA LYS A 2 7.48 2.04 -21.65
C LYS A 2 7.31 3.06 -20.53
N ILE A 3 6.24 3.84 -20.62
CA ILE A 3 5.72 4.64 -19.51
C ILE A 3 4.39 4.00 -19.13
N SER A 4 4.26 3.82 -17.82
CA SER A 4 3.50 2.78 -17.14
C SER A 4 1.97 2.94 -17.23
N PHE A 5 1.31 1.85 -17.62
CA PHE A 5 -0.13 1.57 -17.53
C PHE A 5 -0.71 1.84 -16.13
N ILE A 6 0.14 1.83 -15.09
CA ILE A 6 -0.24 2.09 -13.69
C ILE A 6 -0.60 3.57 -13.46
N LYS A 7 0.11 4.53 -14.08
CA LYS A 7 -0.27 5.96 -13.99
C LYS A 7 -1.59 6.23 -14.74
N MET A 8 -1.87 5.44 -15.76
CA MET A 8 -3.09 5.53 -16.58
C MET A 8 -4.31 4.99 -15.83
N LEU A 9 -4.14 3.91 -15.05
CA LEU A 9 -5.21 3.32 -14.23
C LEU A 9 -5.56 4.18 -13.00
N THR A 10 -4.57 4.86 -12.39
CA THR A 10 -4.82 5.84 -11.31
C THR A 10 -5.54 7.09 -11.82
N PHE A 11 -5.27 7.48 -13.08
CA PHE A 11 -5.94 8.61 -13.74
C PHE A 11 -7.40 8.27 -14.11
N LEU A 12 -7.68 7.04 -14.57
CA LEU A 12 -9.05 6.59 -14.88
C LEU A 12 -9.96 6.54 -13.64
N LEU A 13 -9.42 6.17 -12.47
CA LEU A 13 -10.16 6.09 -11.20
C LEU A 13 -10.48 7.46 -10.57
N LEU A 14 -9.74 8.52 -10.93
CA LEU A 14 -9.99 9.88 -10.46
C LEU A 14 -11.10 10.59 -11.25
N VAL A 15 -11.39 10.17 -12.48
CA VAL A 15 -12.38 10.81 -13.37
C VAL A 15 -13.81 10.35 -13.10
N SER A 16 -14.01 9.20 -12.44
CA SER A 16 -15.35 8.63 -12.21
C SER A 16 -16.15 9.20 -11.02
N PHE A 17 -15.64 10.21 -10.28
CA PHE A 17 -16.32 10.73 -9.07
C PHE A 17 -16.27 12.25 -8.88
N SER A 18 -16.43 13.05 -9.93
CA SER A 18 -16.77 14.46 -9.74
C SER A 18 -17.78 14.91 -10.77
N THR A 19 -19.03 15.14 -10.35
CA THR A 19 -19.79 16.27 -10.88
C THR A 19 -19.08 17.55 -10.43
N TYR A 20 -19.30 18.70 -11.09
CA TYR A 20 -18.88 20.07 -10.77
C TYR A 20 -17.72 20.67 -11.61
N SER A 21 -17.98 21.89 -12.12
CA SER A 21 -17.12 22.74 -12.96
C SER A 21 -15.85 23.21 -12.24
N GLN A 22 -14.72 23.18 -12.94
CA GLN A 22 -13.40 23.61 -12.44
C GLN A 22 -13.27 25.15 -12.54
N LYS A 23 -12.74 25.81 -11.50
CA LYS A 23 -12.42 27.26 -11.57
C LYS A 23 -11.33 27.51 -12.63
N SER A 24 -11.42 28.64 -13.32
CA SER A 24 -10.43 29.03 -14.32
C SER A 24 -9.06 29.26 -13.66
N LYS A 25 -8.03 28.53 -14.09
CA LYS A 25 -6.64 28.75 -13.66
C LYS A 25 -5.96 29.71 -14.61
N THR A 26 -5.25 30.70 -14.07
CA THR A 26 -4.53 31.70 -14.87
C THR A 26 -3.03 31.57 -14.64
N THR A 27 -2.21 31.59 -15.69
CA THR A 27 -0.74 31.61 -15.59
C THR A 27 -0.12 32.48 -16.68
N GLU A 28 1.11 32.90 -16.47
CA GLU A 28 1.88 33.68 -17.44
C GLU A 28 2.94 32.81 -18.14
N ILE A 29 2.92 32.79 -19.48
CA ILE A 29 3.86 32.04 -20.31
C ILE A 29 4.54 33.05 -21.24
N LEU A 30 5.81 33.34 -20.96
CA LEU A 30 6.70 34.29 -21.66
C LEU A 30 6.01 35.62 -22.00
N GLY A 31 5.48 36.30 -20.97
CA GLY A 31 4.87 37.63 -21.09
C GLY A 31 3.41 37.67 -21.56
N LYS A 32 2.73 36.50 -21.65
CA LYS A 32 1.32 36.39 -22.00
C LYS A 32 0.53 35.62 -20.95
N THR A 33 -0.63 36.14 -20.57
CA THR A 33 -1.49 35.52 -19.56
C THR A 33 -2.50 34.58 -20.23
N PHE A 34 -2.50 33.32 -19.83
CA PHE A 34 -3.46 32.30 -20.28
C PHE A 34 -4.38 31.90 -19.14
N SER A 35 -5.66 31.66 -19.43
CA SER A 35 -6.55 30.97 -18.50
C SER A 35 -7.14 29.70 -19.07
N VAL A 36 -7.24 28.65 -18.25
CA VAL A 36 -7.85 27.37 -18.62
C VAL A 36 -9.04 27.07 -17.71
N SER A 37 -10.17 26.68 -18.29
CA SER A 37 -11.35 26.21 -17.55
C SER A 37 -11.97 24.97 -18.18
N PHE A 38 -12.59 24.11 -17.37
CA PHE A 38 -13.33 22.94 -17.83
C PHE A 38 -14.80 23.05 -17.42
N ASN A 39 -15.69 22.97 -18.42
CA ASN A 39 -17.13 22.93 -18.24
C ASN A 39 -17.63 21.51 -18.44
N GLN A 40 -17.94 20.84 -17.33
CA GLN A 40 -18.45 19.48 -17.34
C GLN A 40 -19.88 19.38 -17.91
N ALA A 41 -20.68 20.44 -17.86
CA ALA A 41 -22.04 20.38 -18.42
C ALA A 41 -22.05 20.25 -19.95
N THR A 42 -20.95 20.65 -20.59
CA THR A 42 -20.78 20.63 -22.05
C THR A 42 -19.62 19.73 -22.49
N ASP A 43 -18.98 19.02 -21.55
CA ASP A 43 -17.72 18.29 -21.74
C ASP A 43 -16.72 19.07 -22.61
N ALA A 44 -16.57 20.35 -22.28
CA ALA A 44 -15.75 21.28 -23.05
C ALA A 44 -14.69 21.93 -22.17
N PHE A 45 -13.45 21.96 -22.66
CA PHE A 45 -12.42 22.82 -22.08
C PHE A 45 -12.26 24.09 -22.91
N MET A 46 -11.90 25.16 -22.23
CA MET A 46 -11.60 26.46 -22.84
C MET A 46 -10.22 26.93 -22.41
N ILE A 47 -9.40 27.33 -23.39
CA ILE A 47 -8.15 28.05 -23.16
C ILE A 47 -8.32 29.45 -23.73
N CYS A 48 -8.17 30.47 -22.89
CA CYS A 48 -8.25 31.87 -23.28
C CYS A 48 -6.89 32.54 -23.12
N GLU A 49 -6.42 33.19 -24.19
CA GLU A 49 -5.32 34.15 -24.12
C GLU A 49 -5.90 35.52 -23.72
N HIS A 50 -5.35 36.13 -22.67
CA HIS A 50 -5.72 37.48 -22.24
C HIS A 50 -4.77 38.47 -22.91
N THR A 51 -5.28 39.27 -23.83
CA THR A 51 -4.55 40.43 -24.34
C THR A 51 -4.73 41.62 -23.40
N SER A 52 -3.81 42.59 -23.43
CA SER A 52 -3.79 43.76 -22.54
C SER A 52 -5.05 44.64 -22.61
N ASP A 53 -5.93 44.43 -23.60
CA ASP A 53 -7.10 45.25 -23.88
C ASP A 53 -8.42 44.47 -23.73
N SER A 54 -8.64 43.75 -22.62
CA SER A 54 -9.94 43.11 -22.28
C SER A 54 -10.54 42.11 -23.30
N GLU A 55 -9.92 41.92 -24.47
CA GLU A 55 -10.24 40.91 -25.45
C GLU A 55 -9.59 39.58 -25.07
N LYS A 56 -10.45 38.57 -24.89
CA LYS A 56 -10.05 37.19 -24.63
C LYS A 56 -10.23 36.39 -25.91
N GLU A 57 -9.14 35.92 -26.49
CA GLU A 57 -9.23 34.96 -27.58
C GLU A 57 -9.34 33.56 -26.96
N CYS A 58 -10.55 33.01 -26.93
CA CYS A 58 -10.85 31.73 -26.30
C CYS A 58 -11.01 30.64 -27.35
N LYS A 59 -10.28 29.54 -27.19
CA LYS A 59 -10.45 28.30 -27.95
C LYS A 59 -11.20 27.30 -27.10
N GLU A 60 -12.42 26.97 -27.51
CA GLU A 60 -13.24 25.92 -26.91
C GLU A 60 -13.07 24.62 -27.70
N LYS A 61 -12.95 23.50 -26.99
CA LYS A 61 -13.00 22.17 -27.59
C LYS A 61 -13.97 21.29 -26.82
N VAL A 62 -14.97 20.80 -27.52
CA VAL A 62 -15.93 19.81 -27.03
C VAL A 62 -15.32 18.42 -27.22
N ILE A 63 -15.31 17.62 -26.16
CA ILE A 63 -14.85 16.22 -26.19
C ILE A 63 -16.00 15.38 -26.76
N LYS A 64 -15.90 14.99 -28.04
CA LYS A 64 -17.00 14.34 -28.78
C LYS A 64 -16.92 12.82 -28.85
N GLU A 65 -15.85 12.18 -28.39
CA GLU A 65 -15.61 10.76 -28.61
C GLU A 65 -15.91 9.89 -27.38
N GLU A 66 -16.64 8.80 -27.59
CA GLU A 66 -16.84 7.73 -26.61
C GLU A 66 -15.60 6.81 -26.62
N GLY A 67 -14.66 7.08 -25.74
CA GLY A 67 -13.48 6.24 -25.54
C GLY A 67 -12.70 6.66 -24.29
N GLU A 68 -12.09 5.68 -23.61
CA GLU A 68 -11.33 5.89 -22.36
C GLU A 68 -10.16 6.89 -22.49
N PHE A 69 -9.80 7.28 -23.73
CA PHE A 69 -8.71 8.21 -24.04
C PHE A 69 -9.11 9.47 -24.82
N ALA A 70 -10.40 9.63 -25.16
CA ALA A 70 -10.91 10.78 -25.93
C ALA A 70 -10.53 12.12 -25.31
N PHE A 71 -10.54 12.18 -23.98
CA PHE A 71 -10.11 13.33 -23.20
C PHE A 71 -8.63 13.68 -23.40
N LEU A 72 -7.74 12.69 -23.29
CA LEU A 72 -6.29 12.88 -23.45
C LEU A 72 -5.93 13.26 -24.88
N GLU A 73 -6.66 12.72 -25.86
CA GLU A 73 -6.49 13.05 -27.26
C GLU A 73 -6.94 14.48 -27.57
N ALA A 74 -8.11 14.90 -27.06
CA ALA A 74 -8.57 16.28 -27.19
C ALA A 74 -7.62 17.28 -26.50
N LEU A 75 -7.09 16.90 -25.33
CA LEU A 75 -6.10 17.69 -24.58
C LEU A 75 -4.80 17.86 -25.36
N ARG A 76 -4.24 16.76 -25.87
CA ARG A 76 -3.00 16.76 -26.65
C ARG A 76 -3.15 17.58 -27.93
N ASN A 77 -4.25 17.40 -28.65
CA ASN A 77 -4.52 18.16 -29.87
C ASN A 77 -4.60 19.67 -29.58
N THR A 78 -5.19 20.05 -28.45
CA THR A 78 -5.30 21.46 -28.06
C THR A 78 -3.98 22.06 -27.61
N LEU A 79 -3.17 21.29 -26.87
CA LEU A 79 -1.80 21.65 -26.53
C LEU A 79 -0.99 21.90 -27.80
N ASP A 80 -1.02 20.96 -28.73
CA ASP A 80 -0.30 21.04 -30.00
C ASP A 80 -0.78 22.25 -30.83
N GLU A 81 -2.09 22.50 -30.89
CA GLU A 81 -2.67 23.68 -31.55
C GLU A 81 -2.21 25.00 -30.90
N ASN A 82 -2.23 25.10 -29.57
CA ASN A 82 -1.82 26.34 -28.87
C ASN A 82 -0.32 26.59 -28.96
N VAL A 83 0.51 25.55 -28.80
CA VAL A 83 1.96 25.61 -29.00
C VAL A 83 2.29 26.02 -30.44
N ALA A 84 1.59 25.47 -31.44
CA ALA A 84 1.79 25.81 -32.85
C ALA A 84 1.41 27.27 -33.17
N THR A 85 0.39 27.82 -32.52
CA THR A 85 -0.03 29.21 -32.73
C THR A 85 0.67 30.22 -31.83
N TYR A 86 1.45 29.77 -30.85
CA TYR A 86 2.10 30.62 -29.87
C TYR A 86 3.06 31.62 -30.53
N SER A 87 2.89 32.90 -30.19
CA SER A 87 3.73 33.99 -30.67
C SER A 87 4.37 34.76 -29.52
N PHE A 88 5.65 35.07 -29.67
CA PHE A 88 6.44 35.84 -28.70
C PHE A 88 7.28 36.91 -29.40
N LYS A 89 7.79 37.88 -28.64
CA LYS A 89 8.69 38.91 -29.16
C LYS A 89 10.13 38.43 -29.05
N MET A 90 10.87 38.52 -30.15
CA MET A 90 12.30 38.27 -30.19
C MET A 90 12.94 39.23 -31.20
N PHE A 91 13.99 39.96 -30.78
CA PHE A 91 14.65 41.00 -31.59
C PHE A 91 13.66 42.02 -32.19
N ASN A 92 12.73 42.51 -31.37
CA ASN A 92 11.68 43.47 -31.74
C ASN A 92 10.70 43.03 -32.84
N LYS A 93 10.65 41.75 -33.19
CA LYS A 93 9.64 41.17 -34.11
C LYS A 93 8.77 40.18 -33.35
N SER A 94 7.45 40.23 -33.57
CA SER A 94 6.55 39.16 -33.10
C SER A 94 6.71 37.95 -34.02
N LYS A 95 6.94 36.77 -33.44
CA LYS A 95 7.27 35.55 -34.16
C LYS A 95 6.55 34.34 -33.59
N LYS A 96 6.06 33.47 -34.48
CA LYS A 96 5.53 32.16 -34.12
C LYS A 96 6.65 31.17 -33.89
N LEU A 97 6.41 30.16 -33.06
CA LEU A 97 7.36 29.07 -32.82
C LEU A 97 7.83 28.39 -34.12
N SER A 98 6.91 28.18 -35.07
CA SER A 98 7.20 27.60 -36.40
C SER A 98 8.14 28.46 -37.26
N GLU A 99 8.28 29.75 -36.94
CA GLU A 99 9.13 30.67 -37.70
C GLU A 99 10.58 30.69 -37.20
N LEU A 100 10.87 30.11 -36.02
CA LEU A 100 12.22 30.11 -35.45
C LEU A 100 13.24 29.32 -36.27
N GLU A 101 12.81 28.23 -36.92
CA GLU A 101 13.71 27.45 -37.79
C GLU A 101 14.17 28.25 -39.02
N SER A 102 13.38 29.26 -39.42
CA SER A 102 13.69 30.16 -40.53
C SER A 102 14.43 31.43 -40.11
N MET A 103 14.66 31.62 -38.81
CA MET A 103 15.25 32.86 -38.28
C MET A 103 16.69 33.05 -38.73
N ASP A 104 17.05 34.31 -39.01
CA ASP A 104 18.41 34.74 -39.27
C ASP A 104 19.00 35.41 -38.02
N TYR A 105 19.85 34.66 -37.31
CA TYR A 105 20.56 35.13 -36.11
C TYR A 105 21.68 36.13 -36.44
N ASN A 106 21.98 36.39 -37.72
CA ASN A 106 22.92 37.44 -38.11
C ASN A 106 22.38 38.84 -37.76
N GLU A 107 21.07 39.01 -37.72
CA GLU A 107 20.39 40.26 -37.33
C GLU A 107 20.47 40.53 -35.80
N ALA A 108 20.84 39.54 -34.99
CA ALA A 108 20.85 39.68 -33.53
C ALA A 108 21.86 40.75 -33.06
N LYS A 109 21.49 41.56 -32.07
CA LYS A 109 22.43 42.49 -31.43
C LYS A 109 23.08 41.80 -30.23
N ILE A 110 24.39 41.60 -30.31
CA ILE A 110 25.17 40.90 -29.27
C ILE A 110 25.95 41.91 -28.44
N GLU A 111 25.70 41.88 -27.14
CA GLU A 111 26.44 42.60 -26.12
C GLU A 111 27.53 41.68 -25.54
N LEU A 112 28.77 41.92 -25.99
CA LEU A 112 29.97 41.20 -25.55
C LEU A 112 31.10 42.22 -25.37
N ASP A 113 31.85 42.09 -24.28
CA ASP A 113 32.97 42.97 -23.93
C ASP A 113 34.29 42.44 -24.51
N SER A 114 35.14 43.38 -24.97
CA SER A 114 36.50 43.20 -25.46
C SER A 114 37.44 42.43 -24.52
N THR A 115 37.16 42.38 -23.21
CA THR A 115 37.99 41.65 -22.24
C THR A 115 38.14 40.16 -22.56
N ILE A 116 37.18 39.56 -23.28
CA ILE A 116 37.25 38.16 -23.75
C ILE A 116 38.42 37.91 -24.71
N LEU A 117 38.90 38.93 -25.42
CA LEU A 117 39.95 38.78 -26.43
C LEU A 117 41.36 38.69 -25.83
N ASN A 118 41.55 39.11 -24.58
CA ASN A 118 42.89 39.37 -24.04
C ASN A 118 43.40 38.30 -23.07
N THR A 119 42.52 37.50 -22.48
CA THR A 119 42.88 36.60 -21.39
C THR A 119 42.44 35.17 -21.69
N GLU A 120 43.42 34.26 -21.84
CA GLU A 120 43.14 32.82 -21.93
C GLU A 120 42.42 32.34 -20.66
N GLY A 121 41.41 31.49 -20.83
CA GLY A 121 40.55 31.00 -19.75
C GLY A 121 39.42 31.94 -19.35
N SER A 122 39.35 33.16 -19.91
CA SER A 122 38.23 34.07 -19.64
C SER A 122 36.93 33.53 -20.25
N GLU A 123 35.85 33.55 -19.47
CA GLU A 123 34.50 33.12 -19.86
C GLU A 123 33.53 34.29 -19.68
N LYS A 124 32.66 34.52 -20.67
CA LYS A 124 31.63 35.56 -20.63
C LYS A 124 30.29 35.00 -21.13
N THR A 125 29.22 35.38 -20.44
CA THR A 125 27.85 35.18 -20.92
C THR A 125 27.55 36.18 -22.03
N ILE A 126 26.98 35.68 -23.12
CA ILE A 126 26.55 36.46 -24.27
C ILE A 126 25.14 36.99 -23.97
N LYS A 127 24.96 38.31 -23.95
CA LYS A 127 23.64 38.93 -23.83
C LYS A 127 23.15 39.38 -25.19
N PHE A 128 21.88 39.15 -25.46
CA PHE A 128 21.24 39.64 -26.69
C PHE A 128 20.30 40.79 -26.34
N SER A 129 20.36 41.87 -27.12
CA SER A 129 19.40 42.97 -26.93
C SER A 129 17.99 42.48 -27.33
N ASP A 130 17.00 42.72 -26.47
CA ASP A 130 15.60 42.32 -26.67
C ASP A 130 15.38 40.79 -26.76
N GLU A 131 16.13 40.01 -25.97
CA GLU A 131 15.88 38.58 -25.77
C GLU A 131 14.60 38.35 -24.95
N PRO A 132 13.77 37.34 -25.30
CA PRO A 132 12.64 36.96 -24.47
C PRO A 132 13.14 36.38 -23.13
N ASP A 133 12.29 36.49 -22.10
CA ASP A 133 12.53 35.79 -20.83
C ASP A 133 12.80 34.30 -21.13
N GLU A 134 13.77 33.71 -20.44
CA GLU A 134 14.19 32.30 -20.62
C GLU A 134 14.91 31.98 -21.94
N PHE A 135 15.52 32.98 -22.61
CA PHE A 135 16.46 32.71 -23.70
C PHE A 135 17.65 31.86 -23.25
N PRO A 136 18.03 30.79 -23.99
CA PRO A 136 19.09 29.89 -23.58
C PRO A 136 20.40 30.65 -23.40
N GLU A 137 21.00 30.54 -22.21
CA GLU A 137 22.20 31.30 -21.85
C GLU A 137 23.43 30.75 -22.58
N PHE A 138 23.93 31.50 -23.57
CA PHE A 138 25.16 31.15 -24.28
C PHE A 138 26.38 31.74 -23.57
N LYS A 139 27.43 30.94 -23.44
CA LYS A 139 28.71 31.35 -22.87
C LYS A 139 29.82 31.16 -23.87
N ILE A 140 30.75 32.11 -23.90
CA ILE A 140 31.96 32.03 -24.72
C ILE A 140 33.19 32.03 -23.83
N LYS A 141 34.09 31.08 -24.06
CA LYS A 141 35.35 30.95 -23.33
C LYS A 141 36.53 31.07 -24.28
N LYS A 142 37.55 31.87 -23.93
CA LYS A 142 38.80 31.91 -24.69
C LYS A 142 39.70 30.73 -24.30
N SER A 143 40.05 29.90 -25.26
CA SER A 143 41.05 28.82 -25.18
C SER A 143 42.32 29.22 -25.95
N THR A 144 43.38 28.42 -25.86
CA THR A 144 44.73 28.75 -26.38
C THR A 144 44.74 29.22 -27.85
N ASN A 145 43.94 28.59 -28.73
CA ASN A 145 43.90 28.89 -30.17
C ASN A 145 42.46 29.04 -30.72
N ALA A 146 41.46 29.17 -29.85
CA ALA A 146 40.05 29.20 -30.25
C ALA A 146 39.17 29.85 -29.17
N TYR A 147 37.95 30.20 -29.55
CA TYR A 147 36.85 30.53 -28.64
C TYR A 147 35.85 29.39 -28.61
N GLU A 148 35.45 28.95 -27.43
CA GLU A 148 34.48 27.87 -27.23
C GLU A 148 33.12 28.46 -26.87
N LEU A 149 32.15 28.28 -27.75
CA LEU A 149 30.74 28.60 -27.53
C LEU A 149 30.05 27.40 -26.88
N SER A 150 29.46 27.61 -25.71
CA SER A 150 28.75 26.56 -24.96
C SER A 150 27.37 27.03 -24.50
N ASN A 151 26.44 26.08 -24.42
CA ASN A 151 25.13 26.27 -23.81
C ASN A 151 24.68 24.91 -23.26
N LYS A 152 24.24 24.85 -22.01
CA LYS A 152 23.95 23.59 -21.31
C LYS A 152 22.70 22.87 -21.84
N ASP A 153 21.80 23.58 -22.51
CA ASP A 153 20.47 23.08 -22.86
C ASP A 153 20.30 22.77 -24.35
N VAL A 154 21.07 23.44 -25.21
CA VAL A 154 20.98 23.39 -26.68
C VAL A 154 22.18 22.66 -27.30
N LEU A 155 23.36 22.75 -26.66
CA LEU A 155 24.61 22.19 -27.18
C LEU A 155 25.11 21.03 -26.30
N SER A 156 25.20 19.83 -26.86
CA SER A 156 25.78 18.67 -26.19
C SER A 156 27.31 18.76 -26.02
N THR A 157 27.97 19.53 -26.88
CA THR A 157 29.41 19.79 -26.87
C THR A 157 29.67 21.24 -27.26
N PRO A 158 30.65 21.92 -26.65
CA PRO A 158 31.04 23.27 -27.06
C PRO A 158 31.44 23.32 -28.53
N VAL A 159 31.10 24.41 -29.21
CA VAL A 159 31.49 24.69 -30.59
C VAL A 159 32.76 25.54 -30.57
N SER A 160 33.79 25.10 -31.31
CA SER A 160 35.09 25.78 -31.36
C SER A 160 35.15 26.74 -32.55
N ILE A 161 35.45 28.01 -32.27
CA ILE A 161 35.67 29.08 -33.26
C ILE A 161 37.18 29.39 -33.26
N PRO A 162 37.93 29.02 -34.31
CA PRO A 162 39.36 29.29 -34.38
C PRO A 162 39.71 30.77 -34.23
N ASP A 163 40.72 31.09 -33.43
CA ASP A 163 41.18 32.48 -33.20
C ASP A 163 41.66 33.13 -34.50
N SER A 164 42.16 32.33 -35.46
CA SER A 164 42.54 32.79 -36.80
C SER A 164 41.40 33.38 -37.64
N LEU A 165 40.14 33.10 -37.28
CA LEU A 165 38.95 33.63 -37.95
C LEU A 165 38.38 34.87 -37.23
N VAL A 166 39.02 35.32 -36.16
CA VAL A 166 38.57 36.42 -35.29
C VAL A 166 39.60 37.54 -35.30
N SER A 167 39.38 38.56 -36.13
CA SER A 167 40.30 39.70 -36.26
C SER A 167 40.14 40.76 -35.15
N ASN A 168 38.94 40.87 -34.57
CA ASN A 168 38.57 41.80 -33.50
C ASN A 168 37.26 41.35 -32.85
N LEU A 169 36.75 42.14 -31.89
CA LEU A 169 35.52 41.84 -31.16
C LEU A 169 34.29 41.72 -32.10
N ASP A 170 34.23 42.54 -33.13
CA ASP A 170 33.13 42.49 -34.10
C ASP A 170 33.22 41.25 -35.00
N GLY A 171 34.44 40.80 -35.32
CA GLY A 171 34.70 39.51 -35.96
C GLY A 171 34.23 38.34 -35.09
N LEU A 172 34.49 38.39 -33.78
CA LEU A 172 34.02 37.38 -32.83
C LEU A 172 32.48 37.35 -32.77
N LYS A 173 31.84 38.52 -32.63
CA LYS A 173 30.37 38.65 -32.65
C LYS A 173 29.79 38.09 -33.95
N THR A 174 30.44 38.34 -35.09
CA THR A 174 30.02 37.82 -36.40
C THR A 174 30.09 36.29 -36.43
N LYS A 175 31.19 35.69 -35.95
CA LYS A 175 31.31 34.22 -35.90
C LYS A 175 30.35 33.57 -34.92
N VAL A 176 30.07 34.19 -33.78
CA VAL A 176 29.03 33.71 -32.87
C VAL A 176 27.67 33.69 -33.57
N LYS A 177 27.29 34.75 -34.30
CA LYS A 177 26.03 34.78 -35.06
C LYS A 177 25.94 33.69 -36.13
N GLU A 178 27.03 33.46 -36.86
CA GLU A 178 27.11 32.38 -37.85
C GLU A 178 26.88 31.00 -37.20
N GLU A 179 27.49 30.75 -36.03
CA GLU A 179 27.30 29.49 -35.30
C GLU A 179 25.88 29.34 -34.75
N LEU A 180 25.27 30.41 -34.21
CA LEU A 180 23.88 30.41 -33.77
C LEU A 180 22.92 30.08 -34.94
N ASN A 181 23.20 30.62 -36.12
CA ASN A 181 22.45 30.34 -37.34
C ASN A 181 22.52 28.87 -37.77
N LYS A 182 23.65 28.19 -37.54
CA LYS A 182 23.78 26.75 -37.81
C LYS A 182 22.95 25.90 -36.85
N ILE A 183 22.70 26.38 -35.63
CA ILE A 183 21.98 25.65 -34.58
C ILE A 183 20.55 26.12 -34.34
N LYS A 184 20.01 27.02 -35.18
CA LYS A 184 18.65 27.58 -35.07
C LYS A 184 17.54 26.54 -34.88
N VAL A 185 17.63 25.39 -35.54
CA VAL A 185 16.67 24.28 -35.39
C VAL A 185 16.72 23.68 -33.98
N LYS A 186 17.90 23.60 -33.36
CA LYS A 186 18.05 23.11 -31.97
C LYS A 186 17.48 24.12 -30.98
N ILE A 187 17.69 25.42 -31.22
CA ILE A 187 17.09 26.51 -30.43
C ILE A 187 15.56 26.46 -30.53
N ALA A 188 15.01 26.30 -31.74
CA ALA A 188 13.57 26.17 -31.95
C ALA A 188 12.97 24.97 -31.19
N LYS A 189 13.64 23.81 -31.22
CA LYS A 189 13.24 22.60 -30.48
C LYS A 189 13.30 22.79 -28.96
N TYR A 190 14.29 23.52 -28.46
CA TYR A 190 14.37 23.87 -27.05
C TYR A 190 13.15 24.70 -26.62
N TYR A 191 12.83 25.76 -27.36
CA TYR A 191 11.65 26.57 -27.08
C TYR A 191 10.33 25.81 -27.19
N ALA A 192 10.19 24.94 -28.19
CA ALA A 192 9.00 24.10 -28.33
C ALA A 192 8.79 23.21 -27.11
N LYS A 193 9.88 22.67 -26.56
CA LYS A 193 9.87 21.83 -25.37
C LYS A 193 9.55 22.63 -24.10
N GLU A 194 10.15 23.81 -23.91
CA GLU A 194 9.90 24.67 -22.75
C GLU A 194 8.45 25.19 -22.73
N ILE A 195 7.97 25.73 -23.85
CA ILE A 195 6.58 26.22 -23.99
C ILE A 195 5.60 25.06 -23.79
N GLY A 196 5.82 23.91 -24.44
CA GLY A 196 5.00 22.72 -24.26
C GLY A 196 5.00 22.21 -22.82
N GLY A 197 6.15 22.25 -22.15
CA GLY A 197 6.29 21.91 -20.73
C GLY A 197 5.49 22.83 -19.81
N LYS A 198 5.49 24.14 -20.07
CA LYS A 198 4.70 25.12 -19.30
C LYS A 198 3.19 24.94 -19.46
N PHE A 199 2.71 24.73 -20.68
CA PHE A 199 1.29 24.41 -20.88
C PHE A 199 0.90 23.06 -20.23
N THR A 200 1.80 22.07 -20.28
CA THR A 200 1.58 20.78 -19.60
C THR A 200 1.49 20.95 -18.08
N ASN A 201 2.37 21.77 -17.49
CA ASN A 201 2.35 22.07 -16.06
C ASN A 201 1.10 22.85 -15.64
N LEU A 202 0.68 23.86 -16.43
CA LEU A 202 -0.56 24.60 -16.20
C LEU A 202 -1.79 23.67 -16.15
N LEU A 203 -1.84 22.72 -17.07
CA LEU A 203 -2.89 21.70 -17.09
C LEU A 203 -2.78 20.77 -15.89
N GLN A 204 -1.56 20.32 -15.55
CA GLN A 204 -1.34 19.50 -14.37
C GLN A 204 -1.77 20.19 -13.07
N GLU A 205 -1.52 21.50 -12.94
CA GLU A 205 -1.96 22.33 -11.81
C GLU A 205 -3.48 22.46 -11.73
N LEU A 206 -4.17 22.56 -12.88
CA LEU A 206 -5.63 22.53 -12.95
C LEU A 206 -6.19 21.23 -12.33
N TYR A 207 -5.50 20.09 -12.53
CA TYR A 207 -5.91 18.78 -11.97
C TYR A 207 -5.53 18.58 -10.51
N THR A 208 -4.48 19.24 -10.00
CA THR A 208 -3.99 19.02 -8.63
C THR A 208 -4.58 19.97 -7.59
N GLU A 209 -5.18 21.09 -8.00
CA GLU A 209 -5.90 21.97 -7.07
C GLU A 209 -7.29 21.40 -6.70
N SER A 210 -7.51 21.21 -5.40
CA SER A 210 -8.83 20.87 -4.87
C SER A 210 -9.83 21.96 -5.23
N ILE A 211 -10.93 21.56 -5.87
CA ILE A 211 -12.06 22.39 -6.24
C ILE A 211 -12.46 23.28 -5.05
N SER A 212 -12.25 24.59 -5.15
CA SER A 212 -12.88 25.51 -4.20
C SER A 212 -14.36 25.59 -4.55
N LYS A 213 -15.17 25.00 -3.69
CA LYS A 213 -16.63 25.06 -3.76
C LYS A 213 -17.06 26.51 -3.94
N ASP A 214 -17.83 26.81 -4.98
CA ASP A 214 -18.84 27.86 -4.81
C ASP A 214 -19.67 27.50 -3.59
N GLU A 215 -19.98 28.47 -2.72
CA GLU A 215 -20.69 28.23 -1.46
C GLU A 215 -22.07 27.61 -1.71
N THR A 216 -22.14 26.29 -1.86
CA THR A 216 -23.35 25.55 -2.17
C THR A 216 -24.20 25.45 -0.92
N TYR A 217 -25.20 26.32 -0.83
CA TYR A 217 -26.29 26.22 0.14
C TYR A 217 -27.16 25.00 -0.20
N SER A 218 -27.32 24.08 0.74
CA SER A 218 -28.17 22.90 0.59
C SER A 218 -29.55 23.14 1.21
N LEU A 219 -30.63 22.70 0.56
CA LEU A 219 -31.96 22.77 1.19
C LEU A 219 -31.95 21.93 2.47
N LEU A 220 -32.28 22.56 3.60
CA LEU A 220 -32.38 21.92 4.91
C LEU A 220 -33.81 21.45 5.15
N THR A 221 -34.78 22.35 5.03
CA THR A 221 -36.21 22.06 5.23
C THR A 221 -37.09 23.17 4.68
N THR A 222 -38.39 22.91 4.64
CA THR A 222 -39.44 23.88 4.27
C THR A 222 -40.44 23.94 5.43
N GLN A 223 -40.68 25.12 6.00
CA GLN A 223 -41.52 25.25 7.20
C GLN A 223 -42.51 26.43 7.09
N LYS A 224 -43.67 26.27 7.73
CA LYS A 224 -44.69 27.33 7.84
C LYS A 224 -44.45 28.15 9.11
N LEU A 225 -44.30 29.47 8.96
CA LEU A 225 -44.06 30.38 10.08
C LEU A 225 -44.96 31.63 9.96
N LYS A 226 -45.38 32.17 11.11
CA LYS A 226 -46.12 33.44 11.16
C LYS A 226 -45.20 34.62 10.86
N SER A 227 -45.63 35.51 9.98
CA SER A 227 -44.87 36.73 9.67
C SER A 227 -44.97 37.74 10.81
N SER A 228 -43.92 38.53 10.98
CA SER A 228 -43.93 39.73 11.82
C SER A 228 -44.69 40.91 11.20
N ALA A 229 -44.87 40.92 9.87
CA ALA A 229 -45.45 42.04 9.14
C ALA A 229 -46.99 41.99 9.04
N ASP A 230 -47.58 40.82 9.27
CA ASP A 230 -49.02 40.59 9.21
C ASP A 230 -49.39 39.47 10.20
N GLU A 231 -50.17 39.83 11.23
CA GLU A 231 -50.29 39.07 12.48
C GLU A 231 -51.06 37.75 12.32
N ASP A 232 -51.92 37.65 11.30
CA ASP A 232 -52.74 36.47 11.02
C ASP A 232 -52.21 35.63 9.85
N SER A 233 -51.24 36.17 9.10
CA SER A 233 -50.70 35.51 7.91
C SER A 233 -49.57 34.54 8.21
N THR A 234 -49.76 33.28 7.79
CA THR A 234 -48.76 32.22 7.84
C THR A 234 -48.20 31.96 6.45
N PHE A 235 -46.87 32.03 6.30
CA PHE A 235 -46.20 31.79 5.01
C PHE A 235 -45.27 30.58 5.09
N THR A 236 -45.01 29.97 3.94
CA THR A 236 -44.11 28.81 3.80
C THR A 236 -42.73 29.27 3.35
N TYR A 237 -41.70 28.96 4.12
CA TYR A 237 -40.32 29.40 3.92
C TYR A 237 -39.37 28.22 3.63
N ASN A 238 -38.47 28.41 2.68
CA ASN A 238 -37.36 27.50 2.39
C ASN A 238 -36.14 27.89 3.22
N PHE A 239 -35.55 26.93 3.93
CA PHE A 239 -34.31 27.10 4.69
C PHE A 239 -33.17 26.40 4.00
N LEU A 240 -32.16 27.14 3.55
CA LEU A 240 -30.98 26.57 2.92
C LEU A 240 -29.77 26.78 3.82
N LEU A 241 -29.03 25.70 4.10
CA LEU A 241 -27.91 25.66 5.02
C LEU A 241 -26.59 25.62 4.26
N LEU A 242 -25.68 26.52 4.63
CA LEU A 242 -24.26 26.44 4.32
C LEU A 242 -23.50 26.05 5.59
N LEU A 243 -22.89 24.87 5.56
CA LEU A 243 -22.08 24.30 6.65
C LEU A 243 -20.59 24.53 6.38
N ASN A 244 -20.05 25.66 6.84
CA ASN A 244 -18.61 25.98 6.84
C ASN A 244 -18.09 26.05 8.29
N ASP A 245 -17.05 26.83 8.62
CA ASP A 245 -16.60 27.01 10.01
C ASP A 245 -17.66 27.69 10.88
N LYS A 246 -18.54 28.47 10.26
CA LYS A 246 -19.72 29.08 10.87
C LYS A 246 -21.00 28.63 10.15
N LEU A 247 -22.12 28.75 10.85
CA LEU A 247 -23.44 28.41 10.34
C LEU A 247 -24.06 29.63 9.65
N HIS A 248 -24.46 29.46 8.39
CA HIS A 248 -25.27 30.44 7.67
C HIS A 248 -26.52 29.80 7.09
N LEU A 249 -27.64 30.50 7.21
CA LEU A 249 -28.91 30.10 6.62
C LEU A 249 -29.35 31.13 5.59
N LYS A 250 -29.85 30.67 4.45
CA LYS A 250 -30.61 31.48 3.50
C LYS A 250 -32.08 31.13 3.63
N VAL A 251 -32.92 32.15 3.82
CA VAL A 251 -34.37 31.98 3.98
C VAL A 251 -35.13 32.86 3.01
N TYR A 252 -36.05 32.26 2.26
CA TYR A 252 -36.96 32.96 1.35
C TYR A 252 -38.34 32.30 1.36
N ARG A 253 -39.38 33.02 0.95
CA ARG A 253 -40.71 32.43 0.79
C ARG A 253 -40.71 31.50 -0.42
N THR A 254 -41.41 30.38 -0.34
CA THR A 254 -41.59 29.45 -1.47
C THR A 254 -42.17 30.09 -2.74
N THR A 255 -42.90 31.21 -2.58
CA THR A 255 -43.46 32.01 -3.69
C THR A 255 -42.48 33.03 -4.28
N GLU A 256 -41.29 33.18 -3.71
CA GLU A 256 -40.24 34.13 -4.13
C GLU A 256 -39.09 33.40 -4.84
N LYS A 257 -38.36 34.12 -5.70
CA LYS A 257 -37.13 33.57 -6.32
C LYS A 257 -36.02 33.42 -5.26
N PRO A 258 -35.16 32.38 -5.36
CA PRO A 258 -34.03 32.18 -4.44
C PRO A 258 -33.05 33.36 -4.35
N SER A 259 -33.00 34.22 -5.38
CA SER A 259 -32.23 35.47 -5.38
C SER A 259 -32.65 36.46 -4.29
N ASN A 260 -33.88 36.34 -3.76
CA ASN A 260 -34.42 37.22 -2.72
C ASN A 260 -34.18 36.67 -1.30
N ALA A 261 -33.39 35.60 -1.16
CA ALA A 261 -33.15 34.98 0.12
C ALA A 261 -32.38 35.89 1.09
N LYS A 262 -32.94 36.05 2.29
CA LYS A 262 -32.26 36.73 3.39
C LYS A 262 -31.26 35.78 4.03
N ARG A 263 -30.04 36.27 4.26
CA ARG A 263 -28.97 35.52 4.93
C ARG A 263 -29.03 35.77 6.43
N TYR A 264 -29.13 34.70 7.20
CA TYR A 264 -29.09 34.66 8.65
C TYR A 264 -27.75 34.08 9.13
N GLY A 265 -27.25 34.59 10.25
CA GLY A 265 -25.92 34.33 10.80
C GLY A 265 -25.03 35.59 10.76
N GLU A 266 -23.74 35.49 11.05
CA GLU A 266 -22.96 34.29 11.39
C GLU A 266 -23.29 33.72 12.77
N PHE A 267 -23.64 32.43 12.84
CA PHE A 267 -23.78 31.72 14.11
C PHE A 267 -22.60 30.75 14.32
N ASP A 268 -22.13 30.66 15.57
CA ASP A 268 -21.13 29.66 15.95
C ASP A 268 -21.75 28.25 15.89
N LYS A 269 -20.94 27.22 15.62
CA LYS A 269 -21.40 25.81 15.66
C LYS A 269 -21.80 25.36 17.07
N SER A 270 -21.28 26.02 18.10
CA SER A 270 -21.57 25.78 19.51
C SER A 270 -22.70 26.64 20.07
N ILE A 271 -23.38 27.44 19.23
CA ILE A 271 -24.48 28.31 19.65
C ILE A 271 -25.57 27.52 20.38
N SER A 272 -26.10 28.06 21.47
CA SER A 272 -27.22 27.43 22.17
C SER A 272 -28.53 27.57 21.38
N GLU A 273 -29.49 26.68 21.63
CA GLU A 273 -30.80 26.72 20.94
C GLU A 273 -31.51 28.07 21.16
N SER A 274 -31.48 28.59 22.40
CA SER A 274 -32.11 29.87 22.75
C SER A 274 -31.47 31.05 22.02
N GLU A 275 -30.13 31.09 21.92
CA GLU A 275 -29.40 32.12 21.18
C GLU A 275 -29.64 32.03 19.68
N PHE A 276 -29.71 30.81 19.12
CA PHE A 276 -30.03 30.60 17.71
C PHE A 276 -31.44 31.07 17.38
N VAL A 277 -32.44 30.64 18.16
CA VAL A 277 -33.85 31.02 17.96
C VAL A 277 -34.03 32.53 18.13
N GLY A 278 -33.41 33.12 19.17
CA GLY A 278 -33.41 34.57 19.38
C GLY A 278 -32.74 35.34 18.22
N GLY A 279 -31.63 34.82 17.69
CA GLY A 279 -30.95 35.35 16.51
C GLY A 279 -31.81 35.30 15.25
N MET A 280 -32.52 34.20 15.02
CA MET A 280 -33.42 34.06 13.86
C MET A 280 -34.65 34.97 13.92
N ILE A 281 -35.21 35.22 15.11
CA ILE A 281 -36.36 36.12 15.29
C ILE A 281 -35.93 37.59 15.17
N SER A 282 -34.79 37.95 15.77
CA SER A 282 -34.29 39.32 15.79
C SER A 282 -33.70 39.77 14.44
N GLN A 283 -32.95 38.90 13.75
CA GLN A 283 -32.35 39.21 12.46
C GLN A 283 -33.43 39.34 11.39
N HIS A 284 -33.37 40.42 10.61
CA HIS A 284 -34.31 40.75 9.54
C HIS A 284 -35.79 40.87 9.94
N LYS A 285 -36.12 40.67 11.23
CA LYS A 285 -37.46 40.72 11.82
C LYS A 285 -38.51 40.09 10.93
N MET A 286 -38.27 38.87 10.44
CA MET A 286 -39.14 38.21 9.45
C MET A 286 -40.20 37.31 10.09
N PHE A 287 -39.92 36.81 11.29
CA PHE A 287 -40.76 35.89 12.04
C PHE A 287 -41.31 36.58 13.29
N LYS A 288 -42.59 36.34 13.60
CA LYS A 288 -43.20 36.82 14.85
C LYS A 288 -42.62 36.07 16.04
N ASP A 289 -42.37 36.78 17.14
CA ASP A 289 -41.99 36.19 18.42
C ASP A 289 -43.23 35.54 19.07
N ASN A 290 -43.37 34.23 18.90
CA ASN A 290 -44.42 33.42 19.51
C ASN A 290 -43.93 31.99 19.70
N GLU A 291 -44.62 31.24 20.56
CA GLU A 291 -44.25 29.86 20.92
C GLU A 291 -44.20 28.92 19.71
N LEU A 292 -45.10 29.08 18.73
CA LEU A 292 -45.14 28.25 17.53
C LEU A 292 -43.88 28.43 16.65
N ASN A 293 -43.49 29.68 16.41
CA ASN A 293 -42.31 30.01 15.62
C ASN A 293 -41.03 29.61 16.38
N LYS A 294 -40.97 29.83 17.71
CA LYS A 294 -39.85 29.38 18.55
C LYS A 294 -39.65 27.87 18.47
N ALA A 295 -40.70 27.09 18.67
CA ALA A 295 -40.65 25.63 18.57
C ALA A 295 -40.23 25.15 17.16
N THR A 296 -40.71 25.81 16.12
CA THR A 296 -40.37 25.46 14.73
C THR A 296 -38.92 25.80 14.38
N LEU A 297 -38.40 26.94 14.86
CA LEU A 297 -36.99 27.31 14.73
C LEU A 297 -36.07 26.42 15.57
N GLY A 298 -36.51 25.96 16.74
CA GLY A 298 -35.81 24.96 17.56
C GLY A 298 -35.67 23.61 16.84
N LYS A 299 -36.72 23.14 16.14
CA LYS A 299 -36.62 21.95 15.27
C LYS A 299 -35.57 22.13 14.17
N ILE A 300 -35.52 23.31 13.54
CA ILE A 300 -34.52 23.63 12.53
C ILE A 300 -33.10 23.59 13.13
N TYR A 301 -32.91 24.11 14.34
CA TYR A 301 -31.64 24.04 15.06
C TYR A 301 -31.17 22.58 15.26
N HIS A 302 -32.05 21.69 15.73
CA HIS A 302 -31.69 20.27 15.90
C HIS A 302 -31.35 19.58 14.56
N MET A 303 -32.07 19.88 13.48
CA MET A 303 -31.73 19.37 12.14
C MET A 303 -30.34 19.81 11.67
N ILE A 304 -29.93 21.06 12.00
CA ILE A 304 -28.59 21.58 11.71
C ILE A 304 -27.55 20.82 12.52
N LYS A 305 -27.79 20.61 13.82
CA LYS A 305 -26.88 19.90 14.73
C LYS A 305 -26.61 18.47 14.26
N THR A 306 -27.65 17.69 13.94
CA THR A 306 -27.51 16.32 13.42
C THR A 306 -26.73 16.26 12.09
N LYS A 307 -26.97 17.21 11.17
CA LYS A 307 -26.19 17.30 9.92
C LYS A 307 -24.72 17.66 10.17
N ASN A 308 -24.44 18.54 11.13
CA ASN A 308 -23.08 18.95 11.48
C ASN A 308 -22.28 17.78 12.08
N GLU A 309 -22.88 17.02 13.00
CA GLU A 309 -22.28 15.82 13.59
C GLU A 309 -21.98 14.74 12.53
N THR A 310 -22.91 14.51 11.59
CA THR A 310 -22.73 13.57 10.48
C THR A 310 -21.58 14.00 9.54
N LYS A 311 -21.48 15.30 9.24
CA LYS A 311 -20.41 15.85 8.40
C LYS A 311 -19.04 15.76 9.07
N ILE A 312 -18.94 16.08 10.36
CA ILE A 312 -17.70 15.94 11.15
C ILE A 312 -17.21 14.48 11.12
N ALA A 313 -18.11 13.52 11.31
CA ALA A 313 -17.78 12.10 11.24
C ALA A 313 -17.26 11.68 9.85
N THR A 314 -17.88 12.22 8.79
CA THR A 314 -17.49 11.93 7.39
C THR A 314 -16.15 12.55 7.02
N ASP A 315 -15.92 13.83 7.37
CA ASP A 315 -14.68 14.54 7.09
C ASP A 315 -13.49 13.94 7.89
N THR A 316 -13.74 13.49 9.12
CA THR A 316 -12.73 12.80 9.95
C THR A 316 -12.37 11.44 9.34
N LYS A 317 -13.36 10.69 8.85
CA LYS A 317 -13.15 9.42 8.15
C LYS A 317 -12.31 9.62 6.88
N LYS A 318 -12.64 10.63 6.08
CA LYS A 318 -11.91 10.96 4.85
C LYS A 318 -10.46 11.36 5.13
N ARG A 319 -10.20 12.22 6.12
CA ARG A 319 -8.82 12.58 6.50
C ARG A 319 -8.02 11.37 6.95
N PHE A 320 -8.61 10.47 7.73
CA PHE A 320 -7.97 9.23 8.12
C PHE A 320 -7.65 8.33 6.92
N GLU A 321 -8.56 8.22 5.95
CA GLU A 321 -8.35 7.47 4.71
C GLU A 321 -7.23 8.08 3.84
N ASP A 322 -7.22 9.42 3.67
CA ASP A 322 -6.23 10.15 2.90
C ASP A 322 -4.82 10.08 3.55
N ASP A 323 -4.74 10.21 4.88
CA ASP A 323 -3.49 10.08 5.64
C ASP A 323 -2.94 8.65 5.57
N LEU A 324 -3.81 7.64 5.69
CA LEU A 324 -3.43 6.23 5.57
C LEU A 324 -2.94 5.91 4.15
N ALA A 325 -3.62 6.40 3.11
CA ALA A 325 -3.23 6.20 1.71
C ALA A 325 -1.87 6.86 1.40
N SER A 326 -1.66 8.10 1.85
CA SER A 326 -0.40 8.83 1.71
C SER A 326 0.77 8.10 2.39
N GLU A 327 0.55 7.54 3.57
CA GLU A 327 1.58 6.78 4.28
C GLU A 327 1.89 5.44 3.59
N ILE A 328 0.86 4.74 3.10
CA ILE A 328 1.04 3.52 2.28
C ILE A 328 1.84 3.83 1.01
N ASP A 329 1.53 4.92 0.31
CA ASP A 329 2.23 5.32 -0.92
C ASP A 329 3.70 5.68 -0.68
N LYS A 330 4.02 6.34 0.44
CA LYS A 330 5.41 6.58 0.85
C LYS A 330 6.17 5.28 1.10
N GLN A 331 5.53 4.31 1.75
CA GLN A 331 6.13 3.00 2.02
C GLN A 331 6.32 2.19 0.72
N MET A 332 5.37 2.26 -0.21
CA MET A 332 5.42 1.58 -1.51
C MET A 332 6.47 2.19 -2.46
N ASN A 333 6.68 3.50 -2.42
CA ASN A 333 7.60 4.23 -3.32
C ASN A 333 9.00 4.48 -2.73
N ALA A 334 9.30 3.98 -1.53
CA ALA A 334 10.62 4.19 -0.94
C ALA A 334 11.73 3.52 -1.78
N LYS A 335 12.90 4.20 -1.91
CA LYS A 335 14.09 3.72 -2.63
C LYS A 335 14.49 2.29 -2.22
N THR A 336 15.06 1.48 -3.12
CA THR A 336 15.55 0.14 -2.79
C THR A 336 16.59 0.23 -1.66
N THR A 337 16.29 -0.41 -0.54
CA THR A 337 17.18 -0.55 0.61
C THR A 337 17.72 -1.98 0.69
N TYR A 338 18.83 -2.16 1.40
CA TYR A 338 19.52 -3.44 1.52
C TYR A 338 19.63 -3.82 2.99
N SER A 339 19.39 -5.09 3.30
CA SER A 339 19.45 -5.61 4.67
C SER A 339 20.88 -5.90 5.10
N GLY A 340 21.72 -6.33 4.15
CA GLY A 340 23.11 -6.71 4.38
C GLY A 340 23.80 -7.26 3.14
N GLN A 341 24.92 -7.93 3.35
CA GLN A 341 25.70 -8.63 2.34
C GLN A 341 25.85 -10.11 2.70
N MET A 342 25.82 -10.97 1.69
CA MET A 342 26.26 -12.37 1.83
C MET A 342 27.65 -12.55 1.27
N VAL A 343 28.47 -13.28 2.00
CA VAL A 343 29.85 -13.62 1.66
C VAL A 343 29.99 -15.14 1.70
N LEU A 344 30.66 -15.69 0.70
CA LEU A 344 30.90 -17.12 0.57
C LEU A 344 32.31 -17.49 1.04
N ASN A 345 32.40 -18.49 1.92
CA ASN A 345 33.67 -19.07 2.33
C ASN A 345 34.12 -20.12 1.31
N LYS A 346 35.31 -19.90 0.72
CA LYS A 346 35.86 -20.73 -0.36
C LYS A 346 36.19 -22.15 0.05
N LYS A 347 36.60 -22.35 1.31
CA LYS A 347 37.01 -23.64 1.87
C LYS A 347 36.16 -23.97 3.07
N VAL A 348 35.36 -25.02 2.95
CA VAL A 348 34.43 -25.45 4.00
C VAL A 348 34.88 -26.82 4.54
N PRO A 349 35.10 -26.96 5.86
CA PRO A 349 35.42 -28.25 6.45
C PRO A 349 34.17 -29.15 6.49
N LEU A 350 34.31 -30.37 5.96
CA LEU A 350 33.34 -31.45 6.10
C LEU A 350 33.79 -32.43 7.20
N TYR A 351 32.88 -32.79 8.10
CA TYR A 351 33.17 -33.61 9.27
C TYR A 351 32.61 -35.03 9.10
N LEU A 352 33.51 -36.03 8.98
CA LEU A 352 33.10 -37.43 8.82
C LEU A 352 32.40 -37.98 10.07
N GLN A 353 31.19 -38.52 9.91
CA GLN A 353 30.43 -39.15 10.98
C GLN A 353 30.81 -40.64 11.09
N ARG A 354 31.81 -40.96 11.91
CA ARG A 354 32.19 -42.36 12.18
C ARG A 354 31.28 -43.02 13.22
N ILE A 355 30.78 -44.22 12.91
CA ILE A 355 30.12 -45.12 13.87
C ILE A 355 31.21 -45.72 14.79
N LYS A 356 31.13 -45.49 16.10
CA LYS A 356 31.98 -46.20 17.09
C LYS A 356 31.34 -47.54 17.44
N TYR A 357 32.07 -48.62 17.18
CA TYR A 357 31.77 -49.92 17.81
C TYR A 357 32.37 -49.93 19.22
N THR A 358 31.54 -50.07 20.26
CA THR A 358 32.04 -50.35 21.61
C THR A 358 32.05 -51.86 21.82
N ILE A 359 33.22 -52.50 21.71
CA ILE A 359 33.38 -53.92 22.05
C ILE A 359 33.42 -54.03 23.57
N LYS A 360 32.34 -54.49 24.20
CA LYS A 360 32.40 -54.95 25.60
C LYS A 360 32.86 -56.40 25.59
N LYS A 361 34.08 -56.67 26.08
CA LYS A 361 34.52 -58.03 26.41
C LYS A 361 33.99 -58.36 27.80
N THR A 362 33.03 -59.27 27.88
CA THR A 362 32.58 -59.82 29.17
C THR A 362 33.26 -61.18 29.35
N LYS A 363 34.05 -61.34 30.41
CA LYS A 363 34.67 -62.63 30.77
C LYS A 363 33.56 -63.54 31.31
N ILE A 364 33.35 -64.69 30.70
CA ILE A 364 32.49 -65.73 31.27
C ILE A 364 33.39 -66.54 32.20
N GLU A 365 33.13 -66.47 33.51
CA GLU A 365 33.71 -67.42 34.45
C GLU A 365 32.74 -68.60 34.57
N ASN A 366 33.11 -69.73 34.00
CA ASN A 366 32.44 -70.99 34.28
C ASN A 366 32.85 -71.41 35.69
N LYS A 367 31.90 -71.37 36.64
CA LYS A 367 32.00 -72.12 37.88
C LYS A 367 31.55 -73.55 37.58
N GLU A 368 32.49 -74.39 37.15
CA GLU A 368 32.65 -75.79 37.56
C GLU A 368 33.74 -76.46 36.72
N ASP A 369 34.61 -77.16 37.45
CA ASP A 369 35.64 -78.11 37.04
C ASP A 369 36.98 -77.65 36.43
N LYS A 370 38.02 -78.27 36.99
CA LYS A 370 39.45 -78.02 36.83
C LYS A 370 39.96 -78.53 35.48
N GLU A 371 41.00 -77.87 34.99
CA GLU A 371 41.89 -78.26 33.88
C GLU A 371 41.33 -78.16 32.45
N SER A 372 41.17 -76.92 31.95
CA SER A 372 41.69 -76.50 30.62
C SER A 372 41.54 -74.98 30.46
N GLU A 373 42.63 -74.29 30.11
CA GLU A 373 42.62 -72.86 29.79
C GLU A 373 42.00 -72.63 28.40
N ASP A 374 40.69 -72.41 28.32
CA ASP A 374 40.08 -71.76 27.16
C ASP A 374 39.00 -70.76 27.63
N VAL A 375 39.42 -69.49 27.79
CA VAL A 375 38.51 -68.39 28.15
C VAL A 375 37.70 -68.00 26.91
N LYS A 376 36.43 -68.44 26.84
CA LYS A 376 35.48 -67.96 25.82
C LYS A 376 34.97 -66.56 26.17
N TYR A 377 35.19 -65.60 25.28
CA TYR A 377 34.59 -64.27 25.35
C TYR A 377 33.28 -64.24 24.56
N LYS A 378 32.20 -63.72 25.16
CA LYS A 378 30.99 -63.36 24.42
C LYS A 378 31.15 -61.96 23.87
N ILE A 379 30.98 -61.80 22.56
CA ILE A 379 30.98 -60.50 21.88
C ILE A 379 29.53 -60.04 21.80
N ASP A 380 29.11 -59.15 22.71
CA ASP A 380 27.85 -58.43 22.56
C ASP A 380 28.14 -57.06 21.91
N SER A 381 27.86 -56.94 20.62
CA SER A 381 27.93 -55.67 19.88
C SER A 381 26.66 -54.86 20.16
N SER A 382 26.79 -53.68 20.76
CA SER A 382 25.71 -52.70 20.84
C SER A 382 26.07 -51.46 20.02
N ILE A 383 25.14 -51.03 19.16
CA ILE A 383 25.27 -49.83 18.33
C ILE A 383 24.95 -48.63 19.22
N VAL A 384 25.92 -47.72 19.39
CA VAL A 384 25.72 -46.45 20.10
C VAL A 384 25.95 -45.31 19.12
N TYR A 385 24.88 -44.58 18.78
CA TYR A 385 24.97 -43.34 18.00
C TYR A 385 25.41 -42.19 18.92
N GLU A 386 26.69 -41.81 18.90
CA GLU A 386 27.11 -40.53 19.51
C GLU A 386 26.69 -39.38 18.56
N LYS A 387 25.58 -38.69 18.88
CA LYS A 387 25.30 -37.35 18.32
C LYS A 387 26.39 -36.40 18.81
N ASN A 388 27.43 -36.17 18.01
CA ASN A 388 28.53 -35.27 18.34
C ASN A 388 28.14 -33.80 18.18
N TRP A 389 27.40 -33.24 19.14
CA TRP A 389 27.01 -31.82 19.17
C TRP A 389 28.05 -30.89 19.85
N ARG A 390 29.21 -31.43 20.26
CA ARG A 390 30.32 -30.67 20.89
C ARG A 390 31.65 -31.02 20.22
N LEU A 391 31.95 -30.46 19.06
CA LEU A 391 33.24 -30.67 18.38
C LEU A 391 34.23 -29.50 18.46
N ARG A 392 34.03 -28.51 19.34
CA ARG A 392 35.07 -27.49 19.60
C ARG A 392 35.59 -27.36 21.03
N ASN A 393 34.93 -27.88 22.07
CA ASN A 393 35.32 -27.60 23.46
C ASN A 393 35.71 -28.83 24.30
N THR A 394 36.61 -29.67 23.80
CA THR A 394 37.47 -30.50 24.68
C THR A 394 38.78 -30.87 23.97
N TYR A 395 39.65 -29.88 23.76
CA TYR A 395 41.07 -30.12 23.93
C TYR A 395 41.37 -29.92 25.42
N THR A 396 41.05 -30.94 26.21
CA THR A 396 41.57 -31.04 27.58
C THR A 396 42.10 -32.46 27.71
N PRO A 397 43.41 -32.66 27.90
CA PRO A 397 43.97 -33.99 28.04
C PRO A 397 43.53 -34.54 29.39
N LYS A 398 42.41 -35.26 29.42
CA LYS A 398 42.14 -36.19 30.53
C LYS A 398 42.88 -37.49 30.24
N ARG A 399 43.59 -37.94 31.27
CA ARG A 399 44.57 -39.04 31.42
C ARG A 399 44.25 -40.43 30.84
N THR A 400 43.32 -40.59 29.91
CA THR A 400 43.07 -41.86 29.22
C THR A 400 43.22 -41.64 27.72
N GLY A 401 44.32 -42.17 27.15
CA GLY A 401 44.73 -41.99 25.75
C GLY A 401 43.75 -42.55 24.73
N LYS A 402 42.63 -41.86 24.50
CA LYS A 402 41.76 -42.05 23.34
C LYS A 402 41.77 -40.78 22.51
N PHE A 403 42.62 -40.78 21.49
CA PHE A 403 42.59 -39.78 20.42
C PHE A 403 41.35 -40.05 19.55
N ILE A 404 40.42 -39.10 19.47
CA ILE A 404 39.41 -39.10 18.40
C ILE A 404 40.07 -38.35 17.24
N ARG A 405 40.56 -39.10 16.24
CA ARG A 405 40.97 -38.52 14.97
C ARG A 405 39.67 -38.13 14.25
N ILE A 406 39.41 -36.83 14.15
CA ILE A 406 38.33 -36.30 13.33
C ILE A 406 38.93 -36.20 11.93
N ASP A 407 38.54 -37.08 11.02
CA ASP A 407 38.91 -36.93 9.63
C ASP A 407 38.04 -35.83 9.04
N THR A 408 38.67 -34.75 8.61
CA THR A 408 38.03 -33.63 7.91
C THR A 408 38.46 -33.63 6.45
N VAL A 409 37.50 -33.48 5.55
CA VAL A 409 37.74 -33.26 4.12
C VAL A 409 37.37 -31.81 3.82
N GLU A 410 38.15 -31.11 2.99
CA GLU A 410 37.80 -29.74 2.58
C GLU A 410 36.92 -29.79 1.34
N LEU A 411 35.82 -29.03 1.36
CA LEU A 411 35.01 -28.71 0.18
C LEU A 411 35.42 -27.33 -0.33
N GLU A 412 35.93 -27.29 -1.56
CA GLU A 412 36.18 -26.04 -2.29
C GLU A 412 34.87 -25.60 -2.95
N VAL A 413 34.30 -24.48 -2.48
CA VAL A 413 32.98 -24.03 -2.92
C VAL A 413 33.10 -23.04 -4.07
N ASP A 414 32.48 -23.36 -5.20
CA ASP A 414 32.48 -22.51 -6.40
C ASP A 414 31.34 -21.48 -6.35
N SER A 415 30.13 -21.91 -5.98
CA SER A 415 28.98 -21.01 -5.82
C SER A 415 27.89 -21.55 -4.92
N VAL A 416 27.07 -20.65 -4.37
CA VAL A 416 25.89 -20.99 -3.56
C VAL A 416 24.67 -20.22 -4.06
N ASN A 417 23.60 -20.94 -4.37
CA ASN A 417 22.30 -20.37 -4.66
C ASN A 417 21.44 -20.37 -3.38
N VAL A 418 20.95 -19.21 -2.99
CA VAL A 418 20.09 -19.03 -1.82
C VAL A 418 18.74 -18.47 -2.26
N HIS A 419 17.68 -19.20 -1.93
CA HIS A 419 16.30 -18.77 -2.14
C HIS A 419 15.71 -18.28 -0.81
N PHE A 420 15.27 -17.03 -0.77
CA PHE A 420 14.66 -16.42 0.40
C PHE A 420 13.12 -16.48 0.36
N PHE A 421 12.55 -16.85 1.50
CA PHE A 421 11.11 -16.76 1.75
C PHE A 421 10.87 -16.37 3.21
N ASN A 422 10.10 -15.30 3.44
CA ASN A 422 9.67 -14.87 4.79
C ASN A 422 10.83 -14.79 5.81
N ASN A 423 11.90 -14.07 5.45
CA ASN A 423 13.12 -13.85 6.25
C ASN A 423 13.94 -15.11 6.55
N ARG A 424 13.74 -16.19 5.78
CA ARG A 424 14.51 -17.43 5.84
C ARG A 424 15.17 -17.73 4.50
N ALA A 425 16.35 -18.32 4.53
CA ALA A 425 16.92 -19.08 3.43
C ALA A 425 16.18 -20.42 3.34
N ASP A 426 15.15 -20.43 2.50
CA ASP A 426 14.31 -21.59 2.27
C ASP A 426 15.10 -22.68 1.56
N ASN A 427 15.66 -22.41 0.37
CA ASN A 427 16.52 -23.34 -0.33
C ASN A 427 17.97 -22.82 -0.39
N ILE A 428 18.93 -23.68 -0.04
CA ILE A 428 20.36 -23.42 -0.14
C ILE A 428 20.95 -24.57 -0.95
N THR A 429 21.50 -24.24 -2.11
CA THR A 429 22.19 -25.18 -3.00
C THR A 429 23.64 -24.77 -3.11
N ILE A 430 24.54 -25.59 -2.56
CA ILE A 430 25.98 -25.39 -2.54
C ILE A 430 26.59 -26.23 -3.65
N ILE A 431 27.40 -25.60 -4.50
CA ILE A 431 28.10 -26.24 -5.61
C ILE A 431 29.60 -26.11 -5.35
N GLY A 432 30.29 -27.24 -5.28
CA GLY A 432 31.72 -27.26 -5.01
C GLY A 432 32.37 -28.61 -5.33
N ARG A 433 33.65 -28.75 -4.99
CA ARG A 433 34.49 -29.91 -5.27
C ARG A 433 35.22 -30.36 -4.01
N LEU A 434 35.32 -31.67 -3.78
CA LEU A 434 36.09 -32.19 -2.64
C LEU A 434 37.58 -32.10 -2.96
N SER A 435 38.39 -31.66 -2.00
CA SER A 435 39.85 -31.59 -2.17
C SER A 435 40.53 -32.94 -2.39
N THR A 436 39.80 -34.04 -2.16
CA THR A 436 40.24 -35.43 -2.33
C THR A 436 39.77 -36.07 -3.62
N ASP A 437 38.89 -35.42 -4.41
CA ASP A 437 38.39 -35.99 -5.67
C ASP A 437 39.45 -35.81 -6.77
N GLU A 438 40.00 -36.91 -7.30
CA GLU A 438 41.02 -36.87 -8.38
C GLU A 438 40.45 -36.38 -9.74
N ASP A 439 39.13 -36.47 -9.92
CA ASP A 439 38.40 -36.20 -11.18
C ASP A 439 37.66 -34.84 -11.21
N ASP A 440 37.96 -33.91 -10.28
CA ASP A 440 37.32 -32.58 -10.23
C ASP A 440 35.77 -32.63 -10.20
N LYS A 441 35.21 -33.72 -9.64
CA LYS A 441 33.78 -34.00 -9.63
C LYS A 441 33.01 -32.92 -8.86
N THR A 442 32.07 -32.26 -9.54
CA THR A 442 31.19 -31.28 -8.91
C THR A 442 30.17 -31.98 -7.99
N ARG A 443 30.14 -31.56 -6.73
CA ARG A 443 29.17 -31.97 -5.71
C ARG A 443 28.11 -30.89 -5.52
N VAL A 444 26.85 -31.31 -5.38
CA VAL A 444 25.70 -30.42 -5.14
C VAL A 444 25.06 -30.78 -3.80
N LEU A 445 25.21 -29.90 -2.82
CA LEU A 445 24.67 -30.08 -1.47
C LEU A 445 23.42 -29.20 -1.31
N ILE A 446 22.30 -29.79 -0.87
CA ILE A 446 21.01 -29.10 -0.75
C ILE A 446 20.48 -29.21 0.68
N ASN A 447 19.92 -28.13 1.22
CA ASN A 447 19.31 -28.12 2.56
C ASN A 447 17.97 -28.87 2.61
N ARG A 448 17.97 -30.21 2.64
CA ARG A 448 16.73 -31.00 2.57
C ARG A 448 15.90 -31.03 3.85
N MET A 449 16.47 -30.68 5.01
CA MET A 449 15.82 -30.94 6.29
C MET A 449 14.98 -29.78 6.85
N TYR A 450 15.44 -28.53 6.67
CA TYR A 450 14.79 -27.32 7.20
C TYR A 450 15.36 -26.06 6.53
N SER A 451 14.58 -24.97 6.59
CA SER A 451 14.93 -23.60 6.21
C SER A 451 15.73 -22.90 7.30
N LEU A 452 16.59 -21.97 6.92
CA LEU A 452 17.50 -21.27 7.85
C LEU A 452 17.11 -19.80 7.99
N PRO A 453 16.73 -19.33 9.18
CA PRO A 453 16.66 -17.90 9.43
C PRO A 453 18.05 -17.28 9.25
N LEU A 454 18.09 -16.06 8.73
CA LEU A 454 19.35 -15.35 8.44
C LEU A 454 20.24 -15.15 9.68
N ARG A 455 19.64 -15.04 10.86
CA ARG A 455 20.34 -14.96 12.14
C ARG A 455 21.21 -16.19 12.42
N GLU A 456 20.79 -17.35 11.93
CA GLU A 456 21.47 -18.62 12.15
C GLU A 456 22.63 -18.85 11.17
N LEU A 457 22.75 -18.05 10.09
CA LEU A 457 23.96 -18.07 9.25
C LEU A 457 25.20 -17.59 10.01
N ASN A 458 25.02 -16.84 11.09
CA ASN A 458 26.12 -16.37 11.93
C ASN A 458 26.25 -17.19 13.23
N ASN A 459 25.59 -18.35 13.32
CA ASN A 459 25.54 -19.16 14.55
C ASN A 459 25.73 -20.65 14.27
N ARG A 460 26.59 -21.31 15.07
CA ARG A 460 27.01 -22.72 14.94
C ARG A 460 25.98 -23.75 15.38
N SER A 461 24.70 -23.48 15.15
CA SER A 461 23.60 -24.28 15.70
C SER A 461 23.00 -25.28 14.71
N GLN A 462 23.11 -24.98 13.41
CA GLN A 462 22.44 -25.73 12.35
C GLN A 462 23.44 -26.46 11.45
N THR A 463 23.19 -27.75 11.25
CA THR A 463 24.01 -28.64 10.43
C THR A 463 23.19 -29.34 9.37
N ASN A 464 23.85 -29.76 8.31
CA ASN A 464 23.29 -30.68 7.33
C ASN A 464 24.29 -31.79 7.05
N SER A 465 23.77 -32.92 6.55
CA SER A 465 24.60 -34.04 6.16
C SER A 465 24.58 -34.25 4.65
N PHE A 466 25.70 -34.76 4.16
CA PHE A 466 25.94 -35.17 2.79
C PHE A 466 26.50 -36.59 2.84
N THR A 467 25.98 -37.47 2.00
CA THR A 467 26.49 -38.83 1.84
C THR A 467 27.22 -38.91 0.52
N ASP A 468 28.47 -39.38 0.53
CA ASP A 468 29.25 -39.60 -0.68
C ASP A 468 28.82 -40.91 -1.41
N GLU A 469 29.43 -41.18 -2.56
CA GLU A 469 29.20 -42.40 -3.35
C GLU A 469 29.62 -43.68 -2.59
N ASP A 470 30.58 -43.56 -1.67
CA ASP A 470 31.11 -44.65 -0.85
C ASP A 470 30.26 -44.93 0.41
N GLY A 471 29.18 -44.17 0.61
CA GLY A 471 28.27 -44.32 1.75
C GLY A 471 28.74 -43.66 3.04
N ASN A 472 29.80 -42.85 3.02
CA ASN A 472 30.27 -42.06 4.14
C ASN A 472 29.38 -40.84 4.34
N GLU A 473 28.89 -40.63 5.56
CA GLU A 473 28.12 -39.44 5.94
C GLU A 473 29.05 -38.35 6.49
N TYR A 474 29.07 -37.21 5.81
CA TYR A 474 29.76 -36.00 6.23
C TYR A 474 28.76 -34.95 6.72
N ASN A 475 29.07 -34.26 7.81
CA ASN A 475 28.30 -33.10 8.27
C ASN A 475 29.03 -31.81 7.95
N TYR A 476 28.27 -30.75 7.67
CA TYR A 476 28.77 -29.38 7.59
C TYR A 476 27.84 -28.43 8.33
N TYR A 477 28.41 -27.29 8.76
CA TYR A 477 27.66 -26.20 9.38
C TYR A 477 27.44 -25.10 8.35
N TYR A 478 26.27 -24.44 8.40
CA TYR A 478 25.95 -23.39 7.44
C TYR A 478 26.77 -22.11 7.64
N ASP A 479 27.20 -21.82 8.87
CA ASP A 479 28.05 -20.66 9.16
C ASP A 479 29.48 -20.85 8.65
N ASP A 480 29.95 -22.10 8.48
CA ASP A 480 31.24 -22.34 7.83
C ASP A 480 31.15 -22.12 6.30
N VAL A 481 29.93 -22.12 5.70
CA VAL A 481 29.72 -21.92 4.25
C VAL A 481 29.41 -20.45 3.92
N LEU A 482 28.42 -19.85 4.57
CA LEU A 482 27.90 -18.53 4.24
C LEU A 482 27.88 -17.63 5.46
N ASP A 483 28.46 -16.43 5.31
CA ASP A 483 28.38 -15.36 6.29
C ASP A 483 27.38 -14.30 5.85
N PHE A 484 26.46 -13.91 6.75
CA PHE A 484 25.54 -12.81 6.52
C PHE A 484 25.96 -11.58 7.35
N LEU A 485 26.39 -10.53 6.66
CA LEU A 485 26.84 -9.27 7.25
C LEU A 485 25.71 -8.23 7.18
N PRO A 486 24.89 -8.06 8.24
CA PRO A 486 23.80 -7.09 8.21
C PRO A 486 24.35 -5.65 8.29
N TYR A 487 23.80 -4.73 7.49
CA TYR A 487 24.24 -3.33 7.52
C TYR A 487 23.86 -2.61 8.81
N ASN A 488 22.74 -3.01 9.41
CA ASN A 488 22.32 -2.59 10.74
C ASN A 488 22.29 -3.81 11.66
N LYS A 489 22.78 -3.67 12.90
CA LYS A 489 23.05 -4.77 13.86
C LYS A 489 21.90 -5.77 14.12
N TYR A 490 20.68 -5.47 13.67
CA TYR A 490 19.50 -6.32 13.86
C TYR A 490 18.60 -6.43 12.63
N ASN A 491 19.06 -6.01 11.44
CA ASN A 491 18.24 -6.08 10.23
C ASN A 491 18.35 -7.47 9.57
N TYR A 492 17.29 -8.26 9.72
CA TYR A 492 17.13 -9.57 9.09
C TYR A 492 15.90 -9.62 8.18
N ALA A 493 15.34 -8.46 7.83
CA ALA A 493 14.21 -8.37 6.92
C ALA A 493 14.72 -8.49 5.47
N VAL A 494 14.47 -9.62 4.81
CA VAL A 494 14.98 -9.90 3.47
C VAL A 494 13.84 -10.13 2.51
N LYS A 495 13.92 -9.42 1.37
CA LYS A 495 12.92 -9.55 0.31
C LYS A 495 13.01 -10.94 -0.29
N ASN A 496 11.87 -11.57 -0.50
CA ASN A 496 11.86 -12.89 -1.10
C ASN A 496 12.45 -12.85 -2.52
N GLY A 497 13.09 -13.95 -2.91
CA GLY A 497 13.77 -14.08 -4.19
C GLY A 497 14.99 -14.96 -4.10
N GLU A 498 15.64 -15.18 -5.23
CA GLU A 498 16.85 -15.98 -5.31
C GLU A 498 18.08 -15.10 -5.55
N ILE A 499 19.17 -15.43 -4.88
CA ILE A 499 20.50 -14.86 -5.15
C ILE A 499 21.48 -16.00 -5.44
N LYS A 500 22.47 -15.70 -6.28
CA LYS A 500 23.64 -16.56 -6.49
C LYS A 500 24.87 -15.84 -5.97
N VAL A 501 25.56 -16.43 -5.01
CA VAL A 501 26.83 -15.94 -4.46
C VAL A 501 27.95 -16.79 -5.06
N VAL A 502 28.90 -16.15 -5.73
CA VAL A 502 30.07 -16.81 -6.32
C VAL A 502 31.26 -16.63 -5.39
N ALA A 503 32.20 -17.58 -5.42
CA ALA A 503 33.44 -17.45 -4.65
C ALA A 503 34.14 -16.12 -4.94
N ASP A 504 34.67 -15.50 -3.89
CA ASP A 504 35.39 -14.22 -3.95
C ASP A 504 34.51 -12.99 -4.31
N ASP A 505 33.18 -13.15 -4.41
CA ASP A 505 32.21 -12.05 -4.62
C ASP A 505 31.30 -11.84 -3.39
N SER A 506 30.78 -10.62 -3.25
CA SER A 506 29.80 -10.27 -2.20
C SER A 506 28.51 -9.77 -2.83
N VAL A 507 27.38 -10.36 -2.42
CA VAL A 507 26.06 -10.02 -2.99
C VAL A 507 25.26 -9.22 -1.97
N LYS A 508 24.78 -8.03 -2.38
CA LYS A 508 23.90 -7.22 -1.56
C LYS A 508 22.49 -7.82 -1.53
N VAL A 509 21.98 -8.06 -0.34
CA VAL A 509 20.65 -8.63 -0.12
C VAL A 509 19.62 -7.51 0.04
N LYS A 510 18.55 -7.55 -0.74
CA LYS A 510 17.49 -6.53 -0.70
C LYS A 510 16.69 -6.65 0.59
N GLU A 511 16.44 -5.51 1.23
CA GLU A 511 15.61 -5.44 2.42
C GLU A 511 14.13 -5.62 2.07
N ARG A 512 13.39 -6.25 2.98
CA ARG A 512 11.93 -6.32 2.91
C ARG A 512 11.29 -5.20 3.70
N LYS A 513 10.38 -4.45 3.08
CA LYS A 513 9.69 -3.32 3.71
C LYS A 513 8.37 -3.74 4.35
N ILE A 514 7.83 -2.88 5.20
CA ILE A 514 6.52 -3.09 5.85
C ILE A 514 5.42 -3.36 4.80
N GLY A 515 5.39 -2.57 3.71
CA GLY A 515 4.44 -2.76 2.61
C GLY A 515 4.56 -4.11 1.89
N ASP A 516 5.75 -4.73 1.86
CA ASP A 516 5.93 -6.07 1.27
C ASP A 516 5.32 -7.19 2.14
N TYR A 517 4.89 -6.89 3.39
CA TYR A 517 4.18 -7.82 4.26
C TYR A 517 2.66 -7.70 4.18
N PHE A 518 2.16 -6.60 3.61
CA PHE A 518 0.73 -6.32 3.46
C PHE A 518 0.17 -6.91 2.17
N THR A 519 -1.02 -7.48 2.28
CA THR A 519 -1.81 -8.05 1.19
C THR A 519 -3.24 -7.54 1.31
N GLY A 520 -3.67 -6.73 0.34
CA GLY A 520 -5.09 -6.38 0.19
C GLY A 520 -5.78 -7.41 -0.70
N ILE A 521 -6.96 -7.87 -0.31
CA ILE A 521 -7.75 -8.86 -1.03
C ILE A 521 -9.17 -8.31 -1.19
N PHE A 522 -9.66 -8.29 -2.43
CA PHE A 522 -11.04 -7.96 -2.73
C PHE A 522 -11.74 -9.24 -3.14
N PHE A 523 -12.57 -9.78 -2.24
CA PHE A 523 -13.41 -10.93 -2.52
C PHE A 523 -14.72 -10.50 -3.17
N SER A 524 -15.20 -11.38 -4.03
CA SER A 524 -16.48 -11.32 -4.70
C SER A 524 -17.15 -12.70 -4.63
N ASP A 525 -18.41 -12.73 -4.21
CA ASP A 525 -19.23 -13.95 -4.27
C ASP A 525 -20.04 -13.97 -5.58
N PHE A 526 -19.39 -14.33 -6.69
CA PHE A 526 -20.02 -14.32 -8.02
C PHE A 526 -21.06 -15.41 -8.23
N LEU A 527 -20.99 -16.51 -7.47
CA LEU A 527 -21.85 -17.66 -7.74
C LEU A 527 -23.19 -17.58 -7.00
N GLY A 528 -23.34 -16.65 -6.04
CA GLY A 528 -24.59 -16.47 -5.30
C GLY A 528 -25.10 -17.76 -4.67
N LEU A 529 -24.22 -18.75 -4.44
CA LEU A 529 -24.56 -20.11 -3.96
C LEU A 529 -25.01 -20.11 -2.51
N ASN A 530 -25.21 -18.92 -1.94
CA ASN A 530 -25.35 -18.69 -0.53
C ASN A 530 -26.54 -17.76 -0.28
N THR A 531 -27.70 -18.10 -0.86
CA THR A 531 -28.98 -17.43 -0.64
C THR A 531 -29.41 -17.39 0.84
N ASN A 532 -28.76 -18.18 1.70
CA ASN A 532 -29.00 -18.26 3.15
C ASN A 532 -27.80 -17.81 4.00
N SER A 533 -26.71 -17.28 3.41
CA SER A 533 -25.60 -16.73 4.19
C SER A 533 -25.53 -15.21 4.08
N SER A 534 -25.22 -14.59 5.21
CA SER A 534 -24.90 -13.17 5.41
C SER A 534 -23.59 -12.70 4.75
N ASN A 535 -22.98 -13.48 3.85
CA ASN A 535 -21.76 -13.06 3.17
C ASN A 535 -22.05 -11.83 2.27
N SER A 536 -21.13 -10.87 2.32
CA SER A 536 -21.17 -9.69 1.45
C SER A 536 -20.88 -10.09 0.00
N LEU A 537 -21.61 -9.50 -0.96
CA LEU A 537 -21.28 -9.66 -2.39
C LEU A 537 -19.84 -9.22 -2.66
N ILE A 538 -19.37 -8.21 -1.92
CA ILE A 538 -17.99 -7.70 -1.99
C ILE A 538 -17.40 -7.57 -0.59
N VAL A 539 -16.29 -8.26 -0.29
CA VAL A 539 -15.53 -8.12 0.96
C VAL A 539 -14.15 -7.57 0.65
N ALA A 540 -13.72 -6.54 1.36
CA ALA A 540 -12.34 -6.09 1.35
C ALA A 540 -11.62 -6.61 2.60
N GLU A 541 -10.53 -7.35 2.41
CA GLU A 541 -9.71 -7.90 3.49
C GLU A 541 -8.26 -7.40 3.36
N GLY A 542 -7.73 -6.80 4.42
CA GLY A 542 -6.31 -6.52 4.56
C GLY A 542 -5.65 -7.56 5.45
N ARG A 543 -4.53 -8.14 5.02
CA ARG A 543 -3.76 -9.12 5.77
C ARG A 543 -2.29 -8.72 5.86
N ILE A 544 -1.72 -8.80 7.04
CA ILE A 544 -0.31 -8.54 7.31
C ILE A 544 0.27 -9.76 8.00
N ARG A 545 1.43 -10.22 7.54
CA ARG A 545 2.21 -11.27 8.21
C ARG A 545 3.65 -10.84 8.37
N ILE A 546 4.11 -10.68 9.61
CA ILE A 546 5.48 -10.27 9.93
C ILE A 546 6.22 -11.46 10.54
N PRO A 547 7.18 -12.08 9.81
CA PRO A 547 7.98 -13.19 10.32
C PRO A 547 9.18 -12.69 11.12
N PHE A 548 9.25 -13.06 12.39
CA PHE A 548 10.33 -12.72 13.32
C PHE A 548 11.41 -13.80 13.40
N ASN A 549 11.02 -15.08 13.34
CA ASN A 549 11.92 -16.23 13.44
C ASN A 549 12.87 -16.14 14.67
N LEU A 550 12.34 -15.94 15.88
CA LEU A 550 13.17 -15.53 17.03
C LEU A 550 14.10 -16.61 17.57
N ARG A 551 13.66 -17.88 17.61
CA ARG A 551 14.48 -19.01 18.09
C ARG A 551 14.23 -20.25 17.24
N ASN A 552 15.29 -20.79 16.64
CA ASN A 552 15.19 -21.90 15.71
C ASN A 552 16.06 -23.07 16.16
N ILE A 553 15.48 -24.26 16.15
CA ILE A 553 16.17 -25.51 16.46
C ILE A 553 15.77 -26.53 15.41
N ARG A 554 16.61 -26.69 14.38
CA ARG A 554 16.36 -27.56 13.23
C ARG A 554 15.00 -27.21 12.60
N ARG A 555 14.07 -28.16 12.57
CA ARG A 555 12.72 -28.02 12.01
C ARG A 555 11.77 -27.18 12.88
N ASN A 556 12.16 -26.82 14.09
CA ASN A 556 11.28 -26.15 15.04
C ASN A 556 11.61 -24.66 15.14
N THR A 557 10.59 -23.81 15.09
CA THR A 557 10.71 -22.37 15.32
C THR A 557 9.80 -21.96 16.46
N TRP A 558 10.34 -21.21 17.42
CA TRP A 558 9.59 -20.58 18.49
C TRP A 558 9.42 -19.10 18.20
N PHE A 559 8.21 -18.60 18.39
CA PHE A 559 7.79 -17.23 18.03
C PHE A 559 8.15 -16.90 16.58
N ASP A 560 7.44 -17.58 15.67
CA ASP A 560 7.71 -17.54 14.24
C ASP A 560 7.27 -16.22 13.61
N ASN A 561 5.99 -15.86 13.75
CA ASN A 561 5.41 -14.68 13.11
C ASN A 561 4.24 -14.10 13.92
N VAL A 562 3.90 -12.85 13.61
CA VAL A 562 2.59 -12.24 13.92
C VAL A 562 1.81 -12.05 12.64
N THR A 563 0.54 -12.43 12.69
CA THR A 563 -0.41 -12.23 11.60
C THR A 563 -1.53 -11.33 12.09
N ALA A 564 -1.85 -10.29 11.34
CA ALA A 564 -3.03 -9.46 11.57
C ALA A 564 -3.91 -9.48 10.32
N TYR A 565 -5.22 -9.46 10.51
CA TYR A 565 -6.18 -9.33 9.42
C TYR A 565 -7.32 -8.40 9.82
N ALA A 566 -7.90 -7.73 8.84
CA ALA A 566 -9.13 -6.97 8.98
C ALA A 566 -9.95 -7.12 7.69
N SER A 567 -11.19 -7.56 7.82
CA SER A 567 -12.15 -7.69 6.72
C SER A 567 -13.35 -6.78 6.96
N LEU A 568 -13.79 -6.14 5.87
CA LEU A 568 -14.89 -5.18 5.82
C LEU A 568 -15.85 -5.59 4.70
N ASN A 569 -17.13 -5.66 5.04
CA ASN A 569 -18.17 -5.99 4.08
C ASN A 569 -18.65 -4.74 3.33
N LEU A 570 -18.30 -4.58 2.04
CA LEU A 570 -18.48 -3.33 1.27
C LEU A 570 -19.83 -3.21 0.52
N PHE A 571 -20.37 -4.28 -0.06
CA PHE A 571 -21.62 -4.22 -0.83
C PHE A 571 -22.51 -5.46 -0.60
N SER A 572 -23.81 -5.26 -0.39
CA SER A 572 -24.79 -6.34 -0.20
C SER A 572 -25.63 -6.50 -1.47
N GLY A 573 -25.44 -7.61 -2.16
CA GLY A 573 -26.44 -8.12 -3.09
C GLY A 573 -27.52 -8.84 -2.30
N PHE A 574 -28.77 -8.39 -2.43
CA PHE A 574 -29.99 -9.03 -1.92
C PHE A 574 -30.18 -8.99 -0.38
N GLU A 575 -31.05 -8.07 0.04
CA GLU A 575 -31.63 -7.86 1.38
C GLU A 575 -30.73 -7.32 2.52
N ASN A 576 -31.09 -6.13 3.02
CA ASN A 576 -30.45 -5.41 4.13
C ASN A 576 -30.62 -6.13 5.50
N SER A 577 -31.60 -7.03 5.60
CA SER A 577 -31.91 -7.85 6.78
C SER A 577 -30.86 -8.94 7.07
N SER A 578 -30.01 -9.29 6.10
CA SER A 578 -29.02 -10.38 6.21
C SER A 578 -27.76 -10.04 7.03
N ARG A 579 -27.59 -8.80 7.50
CA ARG A 579 -26.37 -8.34 8.22
C ARG A 579 -26.58 -7.82 9.62
N LYS A 580 -27.81 -7.93 10.10
CA LYS A 580 -28.15 -7.46 11.44
C LYS A 580 -28.81 -8.59 12.18
N VAL A 581 -28.43 -8.74 13.44
CA VAL A 581 -29.18 -9.62 14.32
C VAL A 581 -30.55 -8.95 14.49
N THR A 582 -31.59 -9.60 13.97
CA THR A 582 -32.96 -9.17 14.22
C THR A 582 -33.38 -9.76 15.56
N LEU A 583 -33.66 -8.90 16.53
CA LEU A 583 -34.21 -9.30 17.83
C LEU A 583 -35.73 -9.30 17.77
N GLU A 584 -36.36 -9.93 18.77
CA GLU A 584 -37.81 -9.91 18.90
C GLU A 584 -38.33 -8.48 19.12
N ASP A 585 -39.57 -8.24 18.70
CA ASP A 585 -40.21 -6.94 18.86
C ASP A 585 -40.31 -6.57 20.35
N SER A 586 -39.86 -5.37 20.71
CA SER A 586 -39.95 -4.84 22.08
C SER A 586 -41.08 -3.83 22.19
N SER A 587 -41.82 -3.83 23.31
CA SER A 587 -42.78 -2.78 23.65
C SER A 587 -42.21 -1.74 24.63
N ASP A 588 -40.96 -1.92 25.08
CA ASP A 588 -40.30 -1.05 26.05
C ASP A 588 -39.32 -0.10 25.34
N ALA A 589 -39.41 1.19 25.66
CA ALA A 589 -38.63 2.25 25.06
C ALA A 589 -37.32 2.55 25.81
N ASP A 590 -37.17 2.03 27.04
CA ASP A 590 -35.96 2.24 27.86
C ASP A 590 -34.92 1.14 27.60
N GLU A 591 -33.97 1.46 26.73
CA GLU A 591 -32.88 0.57 26.32
C GLU A 591 -31.80 0.40 27.40
N THR A 592 -31.88 1.14 28.52
CA THR A 592 -30.81 1.30 29.52
C THR A 592 -31.06 0.64 30.88
N SER A 593 -32.19 -0.06 31.04
CA SER A 593 -32.50 -0.73 32.31
C SER A 593 -31.83 -2.11 32.39
N ASP A 594 -31.21 -2.44 33.53
CA ASP A 594 -30.63 -3.76 33.82
C ASP A 594 -31.67 -4.89 33.66
N THR A 595 -32.96 -4.57 33.89
CA THR A 595 -34.09 -5.49 33.70
C THR A 595 -34.42 -5.79 32.24
N ASN A 596 -33.96 -4.97 31.29
CA ASN A 596 -34.16 -5.14 29.85
C ASN A 596 -33.00 -5.85 29.13
N ALA A 597 -31.87 -6.08 29.82
CA ALA A 597 -30.72 -6.81 29.29
C ALA A 597 -31.05 -8.26 28.84
N GLU A 598 -32.10 -8.85 29.41
CA GLU A 598 -32.62 -10.17 29.03
C GLU A 598 -33.43 -10.15 27.72
N LEU A 599 -33.97 -8.98 27.32
CA LEU A 599 -34.70 -8.80 26.06
C LEU A 599 -33.74 -8.59 24.87
N PHE A 600 -32.53 -8.07 25.13
CA PHE A 600 -31.51 -7.81 24.10
C PHE A 600 -30.41 -8.89 24.10
N THR A 601 -30.79 -10.13 23.82
CA THR A 601 -29.86 -11.26 23.76
C THR A 601 -29.77 -11.94 22.41
N THR A 602 -28.60 -12.51 22.10
CA THR A 602 -28.42 -13.34 20.90
C THR A 602 -27.42 -14.48 21.14
N ASP A 603 -27.49 -15.50 20.29
CA ASP A 603 -26.44 -16.50 20.15
C ASP A 603 -25.14 -15.83 19.70
N ASN A 604 -24.02 -16.18 20.34
CA ASN A 604 -22.68 -15.75 19.95
C ASN A 604 -22.38 -16.08 18.49
N PHE A 605 -22.89 -17.21 17.98
CA PHE A 605 -22.73 -17.56 16.58
C PHE A 605 -23.33 -16.52 15.63
N ASN A 606 -24.43 -15.87 16.03
CA ASN A 606 -25.05 -14.82 15.22
C ASN A 606 -24.18 -13.56 15.14
N LEU A 607 -23.34 -13.30 16.16
CA LEU A 607 -22.38 -12.19 16.14
C LEU A 607 -21.31 -12.43 15.07
N LEU A 608 -20.86 -13.68 14.93
CA LEU A 608 -19.89 -14.11 13.93
C LEU A 608 -20.49 -14.12 12.52
N SER A 609 -21.70 -14.62 12.33
CA SER A 609 -22.30 -14.71 11.00
C SER A 609 -22.72 -13.35 10.47
N ASN A 610 -23.26 -12.45 11.32
CA ASN A 610 -23.81 -11.16 10.88
C ASN A 610 -22.83 -9.99 11.06
N ASN A 611 -21.54 -10.25 11.15
CA ASN A 611 -20.56 -9.20 11.37
C ASN A 611 -20.40 -8.28 10.14
N ASN A 612 -20.19 -6.99 10.40
CA ASN A 612 -19.84 -6.01 9.39
C ASN A 612 -18.32 -5.79 9.30
N ILE A 613 -17.62 -6.02 10.41
CA ILE A 613 -16.17 -6.00 10.52
C ILE A 613 -15.72 -7.28 11.22
N ASP A 614 -14.69 -7.91 10.68
CA ASP A 614 -13.90 -8.95 11.35
C ASP A 614 -12.45 -8.50 11.41
N ALA A 615 -11.85 -8.44 12.58
CA ALA A 615 -10.42 -8.17 12.68
C ALA A 615 -9.77 -9.13 13.66
N GLY A 616 -8.53 -9.51 13.43
CA GLY A 616 -7.82 -10.40 14.33
C GLY A 616 -6.32 -10.18 14.33
N ILE A 617 -5.69 -10.49 15.46
CA ILE A 617 -4.24 -10.49 15.64
C ILE A 617 -3.87 -11.83 16.26
N LEU A 618 -3.04 -12.59 15.56
CA LEU A 618 -2.59 -13.94 15.90
C LEU A 618 -1.08 -13.95 16.04
N ILE A 619 -0.60 -14.47 17.17
CA ILE A 619 0.82 -14.80 17.37
C ILE A 619 1.04 -16.28 17.00
N THR A 620 2.19 -16.60 16.41
CA THR A 620 2.59 -17.98 16.11
C THR A 620 3.69 -18.41 17.09
N PRO A 621 3.36 -18.89 18.31
CA PRO A 621 4.36 -19.28 19.31
C PRO A 621 5.22 -20.47 18.89
N TYR A 622 4.70 -21.38 18.07
CA TYR A 622 5.41 -22.57 17.65
C TYR A 622 5.14 -22.90 16.18
N THR A 623 6.18 -23.33 15.48
CA THR A 623 6.09 -23.79 14.09
C THR A 623 6.98 -25.00 13.89
N PHE A 624 6.44 -26.01 13.22
CA PHE A 624 7.18 -27.17 12.74
C PHE A 624 7.26 -27.14 11.21
N GLU A 625 8.47 -27.26 10.68
CA GLU A 625 8.72 -27.33 9.25
C GLU A 625 8.81 -28.79 8.78
N TRP A 626 7.93 -29.17 7.87
CA TRP A 626 7.96 -30.42 7.13
C TRP A 626 8.33 -30.17 5.67
N LYS A 627 9.63 -29.95 5.45
CA LYS A 627 10.17 -29.60 4.14
C LYS A 627 9.88 -30.63 3.03
N GLY A 628 9.89 -31.93 3.36
CA GLY A 628 9.56 -32.99 2.40
C GLY A 628 8.11 -32.94 1.88
N ALA A 629 7.18 -32.37 2.67
CA ALA A 629 5.81 -32.11 2.25
C ALA A 629 5.59 -30.65 1.84
N SER A 630 6.66 -29.86 1.73
CA SER A 630 6.64 -28.41 1.51
C SER A 630 5.64 -27.69 2.43
N THR A 631 5.56 -28.10 3.70
CA THR A 631 4.52 -27.66 4.63
C THR A 631 5.11 -27.10 5.92
N PHE A 632 4.64 -25.93 6.37
CA PHE A 632 4.83 -25.45 7.74
C PHE A 632 3.55 -25.65 8.55
N ILE A 633 3.70 -26.17 9.76
CA ILE A 633 2.59 -26.38 10.70
C ILE A 633 2.75 -25.34 11.80
N HIS A 634 1.85 -24.38 11.83
CA HIS A 634 1.84 -23.28 12.80
C HIS A 634 0.81 -23.56 13.89
N LEU A 635 1.23 -23.45 15.14
CA LEU A 635 0.32 -23.25 16.26
C LEU A 635 0.15 -21.76 16.47
N ARG A 636 -1.08 -21.26 16.37
CA ARG A 636 -1.41 -19.84 16.51
C ARG A 636 -2.40 -19.61 17.63
N TYR A 637 -2.25 -18.48 18.29
CA TYR A 637 -3.17 -18.02 19.31
C TYR A 637 -3.31 -16.51 19.23
N GLY A 638 -4.49 -15.97 19.50
CA GLY A 638 -4.68 -14.53 19.43
C GLY A 638 -6.08 -14.05 19.76
N LEU A 639 -6.31 -12.79 19.42
CA LEU A 639 -7.54 -12.07 19.66
C LEU A 639 -8.27 -11.82 18.34
N ARG A 640 -9.60 -11.88 18.40
CA ARG A 640 -10.49 -11.56 17.30
C ARG A 640 -11.54 -10.55 17.76
N PHE A 641 -11.84 -9.58 16.91
CA PHE A 641 -12.77 -8.49 17.13
C PHE A 641 -13.84 -8.54 16.06
N LEU A 642 -15.09 -8.43 16.49
CA LEU A 642 -16.25 -8.38 15.63
C LEU A 642 -17.03 -7.10 15.90
N ARG A 643 -17.54 -6.49 14.83
CA ARG A 643 -18.57 -5.45 14.91
C ARG A 643 -19.82 -5.92 14.19
N THR A 644 -20.93 -5.99 14.91
CA THR A 644 -22.19 -6.55 14.41
C THR A 644 -23.31 -5.52 14.58
N GLY A 645 -24.15 -5.38 13.56
CA GLY A 645 -25.36 -4.53 13.67
C GLY A 645 -26.50 -5.33 14.29
N VAL A 646 -27.36 -4.65 15.05
CA VAL A 646 -28.55 -5.25 15.65
C VAL A 646 -29.75 -4.36 15.33
N GLU A 647 -30.88 -4.97 15.03
CA GLU A 647 -32.15 -4.30 14.73
C GLU A 647 -33.29 -4.96 15.48
N TYR A 648 -34.29 -4.16 15.85
CA TYR A 648 -35.51 -4.63 16.49
C TYR A 648 -36.63 -3.65 16.20
N ASN A 649 -37.88 -4.12 16.23
CA ASN A 649 -39.03 -3.22 16.12
C ASN A 649 -39.48 -2.79 17.52
N LEU A 650 -39.59 -1.48 17.73
CA LEU A 650 -40.22 -0.91 18.90
C LEU A 650 -41.70 -0.69 18.64
N ARG A 651 -42.55 -1.37 19.42
CA ARG A 651 -44.01 -1.23 19.38
C ARG A 651 -44.44 -0.22 20.45
N THR A 652 -44.84 0.96 20.03
CA THR A 652 -45.41 1.97 20.94
C THR A 652 -46.93 2.01 20.80
N GLN A 653 -47.62 2.04 21.93
CA GLN A 653 -49.07 2.18 21.98
C GLN A 653 -49.43 3.36 22.89
N ASP A 654 -49.79 4.48 22.27
CA ASP A 654 -50.05 5.74 22.97
C ASP A 654 -51.33 5.70 23.84
N SER A 655 -52.24 4.74 23.61
CA SER A 655 -53.47 4.51 24.38
C SER A 655 -54.11 3.15 24.03
N ALA A 656 -54.96 2.59 24.91
CA ALA A 656 -55.62 1.29 24.74
C ALA A 656 -56.48 1.14 23.46
N THR A 657 -56.81 2.26 22.79
CA THR A 657 -57.62 2.33 21.56
C THR A 657 -56.83 2.83 20.34
N ALA A 658 -55.54 3.16 20.48
CA ALA A 658 -54.70 3.62 19.38
C ALA A 658 -54.06 2.44 18.62
N PRO A 659 -53.87 2.56 17.28
CA PRO A 659 -53.11 1.56 16.51
C PRO A 659 -51.67 1.47 17.01
N VAL A 660 -51.11 0.26 17.03
CA VAL A 660 -49.71 0.03 17.43
C VAL A 660 -48.80 0.65 16.39
N ASN A 661 -48.04 1.66 16.80
CA ASN A 661 -46.98 2.23 15.96
C ASN A 661 -45.75 1.33 16.08
N THR A 662 -45.16 0.97 14.95
CA THR A 662 -43.96 0.14 14.88
C THR A 662 -42.82 0.98 14.32
N GLU A 663 -41.81 1.25 15.14
CA GLU A 663 -40.60 1.97 14.75
C GLU A 663 -39.42 1.01 14.69
N LEU A 664 -38.71 0.96 13.56
CA LEU A 664 -37.49 0.15 13.44
C LEU A 664 -36.33 0.88 14.12
N LYS A 665 -35.76 0.27 15.15
CA LYS A 665 -34.58 0.76 15.87
C LYS A 665 -33.39 -0.17 15.65
N GLY A 666 -32.18 0.37 15.81
CA GLY A 666 -30.97 -0.43 15.68
C GLY A 666 -29.74 0.19 16.35
N PHE A 667 -28.80 -0.69 16.75
CA PHE A 667 -27.56 -0.33 17.42
C PHE A 667 -26.40 -1.21 16.92
N GLN A 668 -25.19 -0.98 17.45
CA GLN A 668 -23.99 -1.73 17.11
C GLN A 668 -23.41 -2.43 18.34
N VAL A 669 -23.06 -3.70 18.18
CA VAL A 669 -22.40 -4.52 19.18
C VAL A 669 -20.94 -4.74 18.79
N PHE A 670 -20.05 -4.54 19.75
CA PHE A 670 -18.63 -4.83 19.63
C PHE A 670 -18.31 -6.06 20.47
N SER A 671 -17.61 -7.03 19.89
CA SER A 671 -17.28 -8.27 20.58
C SER A 671 -15.81 -8.59 20.41
N ILE A 672 -15.19 -9.02 21.50
CA ILE A 672 -13.80 -9.47 21.51
C ILE A 672 -13.79 -10.93 21.94
N GLY A 673 -13.10 -11.75 21.17
CA GLY A 673 -12.91 -13.17 21.41
C GLY A 673 -11.45 -13.56 21.33
N GLN A 674 -11.22 -14.83 21.62
CA GLN A 674 -9.92 -15.46 21.46
C GLN A 674 -10.03 -16.52 20.37
N GLU A 675 -8.91 -16.76 19.69
CA GLU A 675 -8.80 -17.76 18.64
C GLU A 675 -7.52 -18.57 18.87
N ALA A 676 -7.65 -19.89 18.88
CA ALA A 676 -6.55 -20.83 18.84
C ALA A 676 -6.68 -21.66 17.56
N GLU A 677 -5.68 -21.61 16.68
CA GLU A 677 -5.72 -22.36 15.41
C GLU A 677 -4.41 -23.11 15.14
N ILE A 678 -4.56 -24.27 14.50
CA ILE A 678 -3.47 -24.95 13.81
C ILE A 678 -3.61 -24.59 12.33
N ASN A 679 -2.54 -24.07 11.74
CA ASN A 679 -2.50 -23.70 10.34
C ASN A 679 -1.42 -24.51 9.61
N PHE A 680 -1.83 -25.23 8.57
CA PHE A 680 -0.96 -25.94 7.64
C PHE A 680 -0.71 -25.04 6.43
N GLU A 681 0.50 -24.51 6.36
CA GLU A 681 1.00 -23.67 5.29
C GLU A 681 1.70 -24.54 4.23
N ILE A 682 1.05 -24.84 3.11
CA ILE A 682 1.53 -25.73 2.05
C ILE A 682 2.05 -24.91 0.86
N ARG A 683 3.30 -25.18 0.44
CA ARG A 683 4.04 -24.41 -0.58
C ARG A 683 4.70 -25.32 -1.60
N PRO A 684 3.92 -26.01 -2.45
CA PRO A 684 4.47 -27.00 -3.37
C PRO A 684 5.29 -26.38 -4.50
N GLN A 685 5.05 -25.10 -4.82
CA GLN A 685 5.73 -24.36 -5.88
C GLN A 685 5.92 -22.90 -5.47
N SER A 686 6.80 -22.18 -6.16
CA SER A 686 7.04 -20.77 -5.88
C SER A 686 5.78 -19.92 -6.11
N SER A 687 5.01 -20.14 -7.19
CA SER A 687 3.88 -19.27 -7.57
C SER A 687 2.50 -19.67 -7.03
N VAL A 688 2.38 -20.82 -6.36
CA VAL A 688 1.10 -21.37 -5.85
C VAL A 688 1.29 -21.82 -4.41
N GLY A 689 0.32 -21.51 -3.55
CA GLY A 689 0.28 -22.02 -2.20
C GLY A 689 -1.14 -22.23 -1.69
N ALA A 690 -1.24 -22.99 -0.61
CA ALA A 690 -2.48 -23.24 0.08
C ALA A 690 -2.25 -23.20 1.59
N ASP A 691 -3.20 -22.65 2.33
CA ASP A 691 -3.22 -22.64 3.79
C ASP A 691 -4.50 -23.32 4.28
N LEU A 692 -4.38 -24.35 5.12
CA LEU A 692 -5.51 -24.96 5.82
C LEU A 692 -5.46 -24.55 7.30
N SER A 693 -6.43 -23.77 7.75
CA SER A 693 -6.63 -23.40 9.16
C SER A 693 -7.73 -24.24 9.78
N ILE A 694 -7.43 -24.87 10.91
CA ILE A 694 -8.40 -25.52 11.79
C ILE A 694 -8.26 -24.86 13.15
N GLY A 695 -9.31 -24.22 13.65
CA GLY A 695 -9.23 -23.44 14.88
C GLY A 695 -10.50 -23.46 15.70
N LEU A 696 -10.34 -23.11 16.98
CA LEU A 696 -11.45 -22.85 17.89
C LEU A 696 -11.46 -21.36 18.20
N ASN A 697 -12.63 -20.75 18.10
CA ASN A 697 -12.84 -19.34 18.40
C ASN A 697 -14.06 -19.17 19.30
N TRP A 698 -13.87 -18.48 20.42
CA TRP A 698 -14.91 -18.20 21.40
C TRP A 698 -14.92 -16.70 21.68
N PHE A 699 -16.11 -16.12 21.65
CA PHE A 699 -16.29 -14.69 21.88
C PHE A 699 -17.00 -14.48 23.21
N ARG A 700 -16.75 -13.34 23.84
CA ARG A 700 -17.61 -12.81 24.88
C ARG A 700 -18.04 -11.42 24.42
N ALA A 701 -19.32 -11.13 24.55
CA ALA A 701 -19.85 -9.80 24.33
C ALA A 701 -20.25 -9.23 25.69
N ASN A 702 -19.65 -8.10 26.05
CA ASN A 702 -20.20 -7.19 27.05
C ASN A 702 -20.42 -5.86 26.31
N GLY A 703 -21.64 -5.30 26.29
CA GLY A 703 -21.85 -3.90 25.91
C GLY A 703 -21.10 -2.97 26.88
N THR A 704 -20.76 -1.70 26.61
CA THR A 704 -21.24 -0.67 25.65
C THR A 704 -20.16 0.43 25.50
N ASN A 705 -20.32 1.38 24.56
CA ASN A 705 -19.84 2.77 24.76
C ASN A 705 -20.40 3.86 23.83
N LYS A 706 -21.67 3.78 23.40
CA LYS A 706 -22.30 4.93 22.72
C LYS A 706 -23.81 5.15 22.97
N ASN A 707 -24.55 4.10 23.35
CA ASN A 707 -26.01 4.16 23.49
C ASN A 707 -26.56 3.58 24.82
N ASP A 708 -25.71 3.28 25.82
CA ASP A 708 -26.13 2.75 27.14
C ASP A 708 -27.03 1.48 27.11
N VAL A 709 -26.96 0.64 26.05
CA VAL A 709 -27.77 -0.59 25.92
C VAL A 709 -27.12 -1.82 26.55
N ASP A 710 -27.74 -2.41 27.59
CA ASP A 710 -27.27 -3.68 28.15
C ASP A 710 -27.55 -4.86 27.21
N PHE A 711 -26.48 -5.54 26.79
CA PHE A 711 -26.53 -6.63 25.80
C PHE A 711 -25.79 -7.87 26.32
N SER A 712 -26.42 -9.04 26.20
CA SER A 712 -25.82 -10.30 26.68
C SER A 712 -25.94 -11.45 25.66
N THR A 713 -25.07 -12.46 25.80
CA THR A 713 -25.03 -13.63 24.91
C THR A 713 -25.44 -14.91 25.64
N THR A 714 -26.39 -15.66 25.05
CA THR A 714 -27.02 -16.83 25.69
C THR A 714 -26.33 -18.16 25.39
N ASN A 715 -25.56 -18.25 24.30
CA ASN A 715 -24.76 -19.43 23.94
C ASN A 715 -23.28 -19.06 23.76
N ASN A 716 -22.46 -19.30 24.77
CA ASN A 716 -21.02 -19.01 24.75
C ASN A 716 -20.17 -20.21 24.30
N SER A 717 -20.78 -21.18 23.61
CA SER A 717 -20.05 -22.35 23.11
C SER A 717 -18.98 -21.94 22.09
N PRO A 718 -17.81 -22.60 22.07
CA PRO A 718 -16.79 -22.35 21.06
C PRO A 718 -17.29 -22.67 19.65
N ASN A 719 -16.75 -21.94 18.69
CA ASN A 719 -16.95 -22.19 17.27
C ASN A 719 -15.72 -22.92 16.71
N LEU A 720 -15.95 -23.95 15.92
CA LEU A 720 -14.93 -24.62 15.12
C LEU A 720 -14.83 -23.91 13.76
N LYS A 721 -13.65 -23.39 13.46
CA LYS A 721 -13.25 -22.84 12.16
C LYS A 721 -12.53 -23.93 11.38
N VAL A 722 -12.97 -24.18 10.15
CA VAL A 722 -12.23 -24.97 9.16
C VAL A 722 -12.18 -24.17 7.88
N MET A 723 -11.00 -23.71 7.47
CA MET A 723 -10.84 -22.79 6.36
C MET A 723 -9.63 -23.16 5.51
N ALA A 724 -9.84 -23.35 4.21
CA ALA A 724 -8.78 -23.48 3.22
C ALA A 724 -8.68 -22.19 2.39
N ASN A 725 -7.48 -21.63 2.30
CA ASN A 725 -7.18 -20.51 1.42
C ASN A 725 -6.17 -20.98 0.37
N ILE A 726 -6.50 -20.81 -0.91
CA ILE A 726 -5.64 -21.16 -2.04
C ILE A 726 -5.32 -19.88 -2.79
N TYR A 727 -4.07 -19.66 -3.15
CA TYR A 727 -3.67 -18.46 -3.87
C TYR A 727 -2.61 -18.76 -4.91
N SER A 728 -2.65 -17.97 -5.98
CA SER A 728 -1.77 -18.11 -7.13
C SER A 728 -1.49 -16.76 -7.75
N LEU A 729 -0.24 -16.51 -8.17
CA LEU A 729 0.13 -15.31 -8.91
C LEU A 729 -0.53 -15.33 -10.31
N THR A 730 -1.09 -14.20 -10.74
CA THR A 730 -1.69 -14.05 -12.08
C THR A 730 -0.63 -14.02 -13.18
N ASN A 731 0.51 -13.40 -12.89
CA ASN A 731 1.71 -13.41 -13.72
C ASN A 731 2.90 -13.52 -12.77
N SER A 732 3.52 -14.71 -12.72
CA SER A 732 4.62 -15.02 -11.79
C SER A 732 5.85 -14.14 -11.97
N ASP A 733 6.00 -13.50 -13.13
CA ASP A 733 7.23 -12.82 -13.52
C ASP A 733 7.10 -11.31 -13.25
N GLU A 734 5.98 -10.72 -13.66
CA GLU A 734 5.82 -9.26 -13.67
C GLU A 734 5.08 -8.73 -12.44
N SER A 735 4.13 -9.48 -11.88
CA SER A 735 3.24 -8.98 -10.82
C SER A 735 3.37 -9.75 -9.51
N ASN A 736 3.15 -9.05 -8.39
CA ASN A 736 2.92 -9.70 -7.09
C ASN A 736 1.43 -9.98 -6.86
N ALA A 737 0.56 -9.50 -7.74
CA ALA A 737 -0.88 -9.68 -7.60
C ALA A 737 -1.33 -11.06 -8.11
N GLY A 738 -2.45 -11.53 -7.57
CA GLY A 738 -2.90 -12.89 -7.83
C GLY A 738 -4.36 -13.14 -7.53
N VAL A 739 -4.76 -14.38 -7.79
CA VAL A 739 -6.07 -14.91 -7.40
C VAL A 739 -5.97 -15.47 -5.99
N TYR A 740 -7.00 -15.24 -5.20
CA TYR A 740 -7.15 -15.76 -3.85
C TYR A 740 -8.53 -16.43 -3.72
N PHE A 741 -8.55 -17.69 -3.35
CA PHE A 741 -9.76 -18.49 -3.18
C PHE A 741 -9.87 -18.95 -1.73
N ARG A 742 -11.04 -18.77 -1.12
CA ARG A 742 -11.35 -19.23 0.23
C ARG A 742 -12.51 -20.21 0.18
N ILE A 743 -12.36 -21.35 0.84
CA ILE A 743 -13.43 -22.33 1.04
C ILE A 743 -13.38 -22.88 2.47
N GLY A 744 -14.53 -22.98 3.11
CA GLY A 744 -14.63 -23.51 4.46
C GLY A 744 -15.83 -22.94 5.20
N GLY A 745 -15.68 -22.71 6.50
CA GLY A 745 -16.71 -22.09 7.32
C GLY A 745 -16.46 -22.20 8.81
N HIS A 746 -17.48 -21.77 9.55
CA HIS A 746 -17.55 -21.88 10.99
C HIS A 746 -18.70 -22.80 11.40
N TYR A 747 -18.51 -23.57 12.46
CA TYR A 747 -19.50 -24.46 13.05
C TYR A 747 -19.60 -24.19 14.54
N ASN A 748 -20.80 -23.90 15.05
CA ASN A 748 -20.99 -23.72 16.49
C ASN A 748 -21.13 -25.07 17.19
N LEU A 749 -20.31 -25.34 18.20
CA LEU A 749 -20.33 -26.63 18.91
C LEU A 749 -21.54 -26.81 19.85
N GLY A 750 -22.25 -25.72 20.19
CA GLY A 750 -23.43 -25.75 21.07
C GLY A 750 -24.74 -25.83 20.31
N SER A 751 -24.93 -24.95 19.32
CA SER A 751 -26.16 -24.85 18.52
C SER A 751 -26.14 -25.66 17.23
N TYR A 752 -24.99 -26.28 16.89
CA TYR A 752 -24.78 -27.08 15.68
C TYR A 752 -25.05 -26.33 14.35
N LYS A 753 -25.10 -25.00 14.41
CA LYS A 753 -25.25 -24.13 13.24
C LYS A 753 -23.94 -24.07 12.44
N VAL A 754 -24.07 -23.96 11.11
CA VAL A 754 -22.96 -23.85 10.16
C VAL A 754 -23.04 -22.49 9.45
N PHE A 755 -21.87 -21.87 9.25
CA PHE A 755 -21.70 -20.64 8.50
C PHE A 755 -20.64 -20.89 7.42
N PRO A 756 -21.05 -21.32 6.21
CA PRO A 756 -20.13 -21.63 5.13
C PRO A 756 -19.58 -20.35 4.48
N GLN A 757 -18.32 -20.41 4.05
CA GLN A 757 -17.63 -19.36 3.31
C GLN A 757 -17.01 -19.95 2.04
N MET A 758 -17.45 -19.45 0.89
CA MET A 758 -16.84 -19.74 -0.40
C MET A 758 -16.68 -18.41 -1.13
N MET A 759 -15.45 -17.99 -1.38
CA MET A 759 -15.16 -16.67 -1.94
C MET A 759 -14.00 -16.73 -2.91
N VAL A 760 -14.11 -16.02 -4.03
CA VAL A 760 -13.02 -15.79 -4.99
C VAL A 760 -12.67 -14.32 -4.93
N GLY A 761 -11.39 -13.99 -4.87
CA GLY A 761 -10.93 -12.61 -4.78
C GLY A 761 -9.64 -12.35 -5.53
N TYR A 762 -9.40 -11.06 -5.77
CA TYR A 762 -8.14 -10.55 -6.31
C TYR A 762 -7.28 -10.03 -5.17
N ALA A 763 -6.05 -10.55 -5.05
CA ALA A 763 -5.06 -10.11 -4.08
C ALA A 763 -4.06 -9.16 -4.74
N THR A 764 -3.84 -7.98 -4.15
CA THR A 764 -2.96 -6.93 -4.69
C THR A 764 -1.48 -7.25 -4.54
N ASN A 765 -1.12 -8.02 -3.51
CA ASN A 765 0.26 -8.42 -3.24
C ASN A 765 0.32 -9.75 -2.49
N LEU A 766 0.83 -10.81 -3.11
CA LEU A 766 0.96 -12.14 -2.51
C LEU A 766 2.38 -12.47 -2.03
N SER A 767 3.29 -11.50 -1.94
CA SER A 767 4.70 -11.75 -1.55
C SER A 767 4.88 -12.35 -0.15
N SER A 768 3.88 -12.26 0.73
CA SER A 768 3.90 -12.94 2.04
C SER A 768 3.52 -14.42 1.98
N PHE A 769 2.94 -14.85 0.86
CA PHE A 769 2.30 -16.15 0.68
C PHE A 769 3.02 -17.00 -0.38
N VAL A 770 3.45 -16.41 -1.48
CA VAL A 770 4.11 -17.09 -2.61
C VAL A 770 5.28 -16.27 -3.13
N ASN A 771 6.19 -16.95 -3.81
CA ASN A 771 7.32 -16.37 -4.50
C ASN A 771 7.10 -16.26 -6.01
N LYS A 772 7.81 -15.32 -6.62
CA LYS A 772 7.88 -15.24 -8.07
C LYS A 772 8.68 -16.43 -8.63
N VAL A 773 8.22 -16.96 -9.75
CA VAL A 773 9.06 -17.83 -10.59
C VAL A 773 10.06 -16.91 -11.28
N LYS A 774 11.32 -17.29 -11.33
CA LYS A 774 12.34 -16.48 -11.99
C LYS A 774 12.09 -16.53 -13.49
N ASN A 775 12.17 -15.39 -14.17
CA ASN A 775 12.42 -15.39 -15.60
C ASN A 775 13.86 -15.87 -15.81
N GLU A 776 14.05 -17.01 -16.48
CA GLU A 776 15.34 -17.40 -17.04
C GLU A 776 15.69 -16.44 -18.18
N LYS A 777 16.03 -15.20 -17.85
CA LYS A 777 16.81 -14.35 -18.73
C LYS A 777 18.15 -14.12 -18.04
N ASN A 778 19.05 -15.05 -18.35
CA ASN A 778 20.50 -14.86 -18.27
C ASN A 778 20.92 -13.57 -18.97
#